data_AF-A0A024TK27-F1
#
_entry.id   AF-A0A024TK27-F1
#
_cell.length_a   1.000
_cell.length_b   1.000
_cell.length_c   1.000
_cell.angle_alpha   90.00
_cell.angle_beta   90.00
_cell.angle_gamma   90.00
#
_symmetry.space_group_name_H-M   'P 1'
#
loop_
_entity.id
_entity.type
_entity.pdbx_description
1 polymer ?
#
loop_
_entity_poly.entity_id
_entity_poly.type
_entity_poly.pdbx_seq_one_letter_code
_entity_poly.pdbx_strand_id
1 'polypeptide(L)'
;MSSSGRSKELAKLLSSGSDPFQSCEGYSTDVMLDELCGPTSDGDGSTSLADLDGIFKSAIETLQAHRDVISTKLVELDKQNRKFAAKFHESLREPEKLLHLITAEMDELEDRFTKVSSSAVVIGDRLAIIDKEKNRARDTDELLEAILLLNTPSTAPVKSTNKLYNTLKDPHRVHEAIVIVGKLRDFADELTSPATKVAVQEIHRLNQALESSLLQGFDDAQDQELRGVASAHDLGTMRENATSLVAHGCKDIVADRFVWNVMKEKLTKHAQFLRADSSPTEQDHADAPTCDECLQDLDSLVAKIRAICKSQFVVIQSVFSAAIAPSIREILVERLCHDPAFGLLSHLERLLGRDGMADKEYVAALRAAYEKCCGLVQAIGMLPLETPAETDRMQTFLTAQLQVLFGGHRQRYVQIEQDLLHQSLDQTLGLIKWPAIPSGKNKYKLKDQAARESTTTIKGGAAPPSTNPSAAHTLTSPGSTTAITSPREMTPVHAKPEPPNLFYQMLLPISMDDTIPRKFGQALKESTARCDVVLRNSELRVELMARLYALYCHAFGDEYLGKIANLSHELVQEPLLCLDSASNFFIVLKSLIGHVSLLDSQYKAVVAPYLAQTPTQHTICMEGKRKTMEKLEGLIAYGLQKTFQAVEKSLVALFTNGLDKGDFLGNKQVQTQSRACTQVVQYLATVFSHASAALVGPMRDSLVTVVVRLGRCRRRGESNAVCVKLVCDVQGHVHCAPAKV
;
A
#
# COMPACT_ATOMS: atom_id res chain seq x y z
N MET A 1 63.82 -29.67 -23.16
CA MET A 1 65.21 -29.93 -23.60
C MET A 1 65.70 -28.61 -24.21
N SER A 2 66.68 -27.84 -23.74
CA SER A 2 67.92 -28.07 -23.01
C SER A 2 68.18 -26.85 -22.09
N SER A 3 67.97 -26.98 -20.77
CA SER A 3 68.36 -25.96 -19.77
C SER A 3 69.67 -26.32 -19.05
N SER A 4 70.31 -27.43 -19.43
CA SER A 4 71.51 -27.97 -18.74
C SER A 4 72.83 -27.36 -19.25
N GLY A 5 72.84 -26.70 -20.42
CA GLY A 5 74.06 -26.15 -21.02
C GLY A 5 74.54 -24.84 -20.41
N ARG A 6 73.64 -23.91 -20.09
CA ARG A 6 74.00 -22.56 -19.59
C ARG A 6 74.55 -22.52 -18.17
N SER A 7 74.23 -23.51 -17.33
CA SER A 7 74.72 -23.57 -15.95
C SER A 7 76.19 -23.98 -15.85
N LYS A 8 76.71 -24.71 -16.85
CA LYS A 8 78.10 -25.23 -16.84
C LYS A 8 79.14 -24.18 -17.21
N GLU A 9 78.82 -23.23 -18.09
CA GLU A 9 79.75 -22.12 -18.41
C GLU A 9 79.77 -21.06 -17.30
N LEU A 10 78.62 -20.77 -16.68
CA LEU A 10 78.55 -19.86 -15.54
C LEU A 10 79.31 -20.41 -14.32
N ALA A 11 79.20 -21.72 -14.06
CA ALA A 11 79.97 -22.40 -13.01
C ALA A 11 81.49 -22.41 -13.30
N LYS A 12 81.90 -22.47 -14.57
CA LYS A 12 83.31 -22.46 -14.99
C LYS A 12 83.95 -21.07 -14.89
N LEU A 13 83.15 -20.01 -15.07
CA LEU A 13 83.56 -18.62 -14.83
C LEU A 13 83.63 -18.29 -13.33
N LEU A 14 82.69 -18.82 -12.52
CA LEU A 14 82.69 -18.63 -11.07
C LEU A 14 83.75 -19.48 -10.34
N SER A 15 84.18 -20.62 -10.92
CA SER A 15 85.27 -21.43 -10.36
C SER A 15 86.68 -20.90 -10.69
N SER A 16 86.80 -19.92 -11.59
CA SER A 16 88.08 -19.31 -11.98
C SER A 16 88.58 -18.24 -11.01
N GLY A 17 87.79 -17.92 -9.98
CA GLY A 17 88.12 -16.94 -8.93
C GLY A 17 88.64 -17.58 -7.64
N SER A 18 89.49 -18.61 -7.73
CA SER A 18 90.13 -19.20 -6.54
C SER A 18 91.23 -18.29 -6.00
N ASP A 19 91.13 -17.99 -4.71
CA ASP A 19 92.07 -17.25 -3.86
C ASP A 19 93.56 -17.42 -4.19
N PRO A 20 94.32 -16.34 -4.40
CA PRO A 20 95.79 -16.37 -4.51
C PRO A 20 96.50 -16.49 -3.15
N PHE A 21 95.78 -16.64 -2.03
CA PHE A 21 96.34 -16.63 -0.67
C PHE A 21 96.36 -18.02 -0.03
N GLN A 22 97.01 -18.97 -0.69
CA GLN A 22 97.56 -20.17 -0.03
C GLN A 22 99.00 -20.39 -0.53
N SER A 23 99.95 -19.67 0.06
CA SER A 23 101.36 -20.06 0.20
C SER A 23 102.18 -18.91 0.79
N CYS A 24 102.08 -18.73 2.10
CA CYS A 24 103.17 -18.18 2.90
C CYS A 24 103.24 -18.99 4.19
N GLU A 25 103.54 -20.28 4.04
CA GLU A 25 104.31 -20.97 5.08
C GLU A 25 105.73 -20.41 5.04
N GLY A 26 106.25 -20.03 6.21
CA GLY A 26 107.68 -19.83 6.39
C GLY A 26 108.12 -18.38 6.57
N TYR A 27 107.70 -17.75 7.67
CA TYR A 27 108.62 -17.18 8.67
C TYR A 27 107.76 -16.62 9.82
N SER A 28 107.61 -17.38 10.91
CA SER A 28 106.95 -16.84 12.11
C SER A 28 107.88 -15.81 12.73
N THR A 29 107.34 -14.65 13.09
CA THR A 29 107.99 -13.62 13.92
C THR A 29 108.63 -14.21 15.18
N ASP A 30 108.11 -15.33 15.66
CA ASP A 30 108.64 -16.05 16.81
C ASP A 30 110.02 -16.67 16.54
N VAL A 31 110.30 -17.14 15.31
CA VAL A 31 111.61 -17.69 14.91
C VAL A 31 112.66 -16.58 14.85
N MET A 32 112.27 -15.39 14.40
CA MET A 32 113.13 -14.21 14.42
C MET A 32 113.39 -13.74 15.86
N LEU A 33 112.40 -13.81 16.76
CA LEU A 33 112.58 -13.49 18.18
C LEU A 33 113.45 -14.54 18.90
N ASP A 34 113.40 -15.81 18.50
CA ASP A 34 114.26 -16.88 19.03
C ASP A 34 115.72 -16.73 18.57
N GLU A 35 115.96 -16.27 17.34
CA GLU A 35 117.31 -15.90 16.87
C GLU A 35 117.84 -14.58 17.49
N LEU A 36 116.96 -13.65 17.86
CA LEU A 36 117.31 -12.39 18.54
C LEU A 36 117.48 -12.52 20.07
N CYS A 37 116.91 -13.55 20.70
CA CYS A 37 116.96 -13.77 22.15
C CYS A 37 117.65 -15.10 22.58
N GLY A 38 118.06 -15.96 21.65
CA GLY A 38 118.71 -17.24 21.94
C GLY A 38 120.18 -17.08 22.37
N PRO A 39 120.64 -17.73 23.45
CA PRO A 39 122.05 -17.69 23.83
C PRO A 39 122.92 -18.48 22.82
N THR A 40 123.93 -17.81 22.29
CA THR A 40 125.10 -18.44 21.67
C THR A 40 125.76 -19.38 22.67
N SER A 41 126.08 -20.59 22.22
CA SER A 41 126.83 -21.57 23.00
C SER A 41 128.11 -20.93 23.53
N ASP A 42 128.27 -21.05 24.84
CA ASP A 42 129.53 -21.03 25.60
C ASP A 42 130.02 -19.66 26.15
N GLY A 43 129.60 -19.39 27.39
CA GLY A 43 130.53 -18.90 28.43
C GLY A 43 130.45 -17.42 28.84
N ASP A 44 129.55 -17.14 29.79
CA ASP A 44 129.59 -16.11 30.86
C ASP A 44 129.99 -14.65 30.55
N GLY A 45 128.97 -13.77 30.56
CA GLY A 45 129.03 -12.47 31.25
C GLY A 45 129.37 -11.19 30.45
N SER A 46 128.32 -10.39 30.19
CA SER A 46 128.30 -8.96 29.77
C SER A 46 128.40 -8.63 28.26
N THR A 47 127.25 -8.46 27.61
CA THR A 47 127.11 -7.94 26.24
C THR A 47 127.30 -6.42 26.19
N SER A 48 128.17 -5.94 25.31
CA SER A 48 128.55 -4.52 25.16
C SER A 48 127.59 -3.76 24.22
N LEU A 49 127.41 -2.46 24.46
CA LEU A 49 126.53 -1.54 23.70
C LEU A 49 126.86 -1.48 22.18
N ALA A 50 128.10 -1.80 21.79
CA ALA A 50 128.55 -1.78 20.40
C ALA A 50 127.96 -2.93 19.56
N ASP A 51 127.73 -4.09 20.17
CA ASP A 51 127.15 -5.25 19.49
C ASP A 51 125.66 -5.03 19.20
N LEU A 52 124.95 -4.33 20.11
CA LEU A 52 123.55 -3.97 19.95
C LEU A 52 123.33 -2.92 18.84
N ASP A 53 124.21 -1.91 18.73
CA ASP A 53 124.14 -0.91 17.64
C ASP A 53 124.38 -1.56 16.27
N GLY A 54 125.31 -2.52 16.19
CA GLY A 54 125.53 -3.32 14.98
C GLY A 54 124.30 -4.13 14.55
N ILE A 55 123.63 -4.77 15.52
CA ILE A 55 122.40 -5.55 15.27
C ILE A 55 121.25 -4.62 14.83
N PHE A 56 121.04 -3.48 15.51
CA PHE A 56 119.99 -2.53 15.11
C PHE A 56 120.24 -1.95 13.71
N LYS A 57 121.48 -1.64 13.37
CA LYS A 57 121.84 -1.12 12.05
C LYS A 57 121.60 -2.16 10.96
N SER A 58 122.00 -3.42 11.21
CA SER A 58 121.71 -4.54 10.31
C SER A 58 120.20 -4.79 10.15
N ALA A 59 119.42 -4.72 11.23
CA ALA A 59 117.97 -4.87 11.18
C ALA A 59 117.29 -3.73 10.41
N ILE A 60 117.75 -2.47 10.59
CA ILE A 60 117.25 -1.30 9.83
C ILE A 60 117.60 -1.43 8.34
N GLU A 61 118.83 -1.85 8.01
CA GLU A 61 119.24 -2.09 6.62
C GLU A 61 118.41 -3.22 5.99
N THR A 62 118.14 -4.30 6.74
CA THR A 62 117.28 -5.40 6.28
C THR A 62 115.83 -4.95 6.08
N LEU A 63 115.28 -4.14 6.99
CA LEU A 63 113.94 -3.54 6.84
C LEU A 63 113.85 -2.57 5.66
N GLN A 64 114.89 -1.77 5.41
CA GLN A 64 114.97 -0.90 4.23
C GLN A 64 115.04 -1.71 2.94
N ALA A 65 115.86 -2.76 2.89
CA ALA A 65 115.92 -3.67 1.76
C ALA A 65 114.57 -4.36 1.51
N HIS A 66 113.89 -4.83 2.56
CA HIS A 66 112.55 -5.41 2.44
C HIS A 66 111.52 -4.39 1.93
N ARG A 67 111.56 -3.15 2.43
CA ARG A 67 110.70 -2.07 1.96
C ARG A 67 110.93 -1.78 0.47
N ASP A 68 112.18 -1.74 0.02
CA ASP A 68 112.52 -1.48 -1.38
C ASP A 68 112.08 -2.63 -2.29
N VAL A 69 112.21 -3.88 -1.84
CA VAL A 69 111.69 -5.07 -2.54
C VAL A 69 110.15 -5.02 -2.62
N ILE A 70 109.47 -4.70 -1.52
CA ILE A 70 108.01 -4.59 -1.49
C ILE A 70 107.54 -3.44 -2.39
N SER A 71 108.19 -2.28 -2.33
CA SER A 71 107.88 -1.13 -3.19
C SER A 71 108.05 -1.48 -4.67
N THR A 72 109.14 -2.17 -5.02
CA THR A 72 109.40 -2.64 -6.39
C THR A 72 108.34 -3.64 -6.83
N LYS A 73 107.96 -4.59 -5.96
CA LYS A 73 106.93 -5.59 -6.23
C LYS A 73 105.55 -4.95 -6.39
N LEU A 74 105.24 -3.90 -5.62
CA LEU A 74 103.97 -3.16 -5.70
C LEU A 74 103.87 -2.37 -7.01
N VAL A 75 104.95 -1.74 -7.46
CA VAL A 75 105.01 -1.08 -8.77
C VAL A 75 104.87 -2.09 -9.92
N GLU A 76 105.53 -3.25 -9.82
CA GLU A 76 105.43 -4.29 -10.85
C GLU A 76 104.02 -4.93 -10.87
N LEU A 77 103.41 -5.19 -9.71
CA LEU A 77 102.02 -5.66 -9.60
C LEU A 77 101.04 -4.64 -10.19
N ASP A 78 101.19 -3.34 -9.90
CA ASP A 78 100.31 -2.31 -10.46
C ASP A 78 100.48 -2.21 -11.99
N LYS A 79 101.72 -2.29 -12.49
CA LYS A 79 102.00 -2.35 -13.92
C LYS A 79 101.39 -3.58 -14.59
N GLN A 80 101.48 -4.75 -13.96
CA GLN A 80 100.85 -5.97 -14.46
C GLN A 80 99.33 -5.87 -14.42
N ASN A 81 98.75 -5.34 -13.34
CA ASN A 81 97.31 -5.17 -13.20
C ASN A 81 96.75 -4.21 -14.27
N ARG A 82 97.42 -3.07 -14.52
CA ARG A 82 97.07 -2.15 -15.62
C ARG A 82 97.17 -2.82 -17.00
N LYS A 83 98.19 -3.65 -17.23
CA LYS A 83 98.32 -4.43 -18.47
C LYS A 83 97.21 -5.47 -18.62
N PHE A 84 96.85 -6.17 -17.55
CA PHE A 84 95.75 -7.14 -17.56
C PHE A 84 94.40 -6.45 -17.77
N ALA A 85 94.14 -5.34 -17.09
CA ALA A 85 92.93 -4.54 -17.28
C ALA A 85 92.81 -4.03 -18.73
N ALA A 86 93.91 -3.54 -19.32
CA ALA A 86 93.92 -3.11 -20.72
C ALA A 86 93.65 -4.27 -21.69
N LYS A 87 94.28 -5.44 -21.47
CA LYS A 87 94.01 -6.64 -22.28
C LYS A 87 92.58 -7.14 -22.14
N PHE A 88 92.01 -7.10 -20.93
CA PHE A 88 90.64 -7.52 -20.67
C PHE A 88 89.65 -6.57 -21.35
N HIS A 89 89.88 -5.26 -21.28
CA HIS A 89 89.04 -4.26 -21.94
C HIS A 89 89.12 -4.37 -23.47
N GLU A 90 90.31 -4.65 -24.03
CA GLU A 90 90.47 -4.94 -25.46
C GLU A 90 89.73 -6.24 -25.84
N SER A 91 89.82 -7.28 -25.01
CA SER A 91 89.13 -8.54 -25.24
C SER A 91 87.60 -8.44 -25.12
N LEU A 92 87.08 -7.46 -24.38
CA LEU A 92 85.64 -7.20 -24.27
C LEU A 92 85.09 -6.33 -25.40
N ARG A 93 85.93 -5.55 -26.07
CA ARG A 93 85.51 -4.64 -27.14
C ARG A 93 84.86 -5.35 -28.33
N GLU A 94 85.38 -6.51 -28.74
CA GLU A 94 84.76 -7.29 -29.82
C GLU A 94 83.41 -7.91 -29.42
N PRO A 95 83.30 -8.61 -28.27
CA PRO A 95 82.01 -9.08 -27.76
C PRO A 95 80.96 -7.96 -27.61
N GLU A 96 81.34 -6.78 -27.12
CA GLU A 96 80.43 -5.63 -26.99
C GLU A 96 79.94 -5.13 -28.35
N LYS A 97 80.83 -5.03 -29.34
CA LYS A 97 80.45 -4.68 -30.73
C LYS A 97 79.52 -5.72 -31.33
N LEU A 98 79.81 -7.01 -31.12
CA LEU A 98 78.98 -8.10 -31.63
C LEU A 98 77.61 -8.10 -30.96
N LEU A 99 77.54 -7.83 -29.65
CA LEU A 99 76.29 -7.70 -28.92
C LEU A 99 75.44 -6.56 -29.49
N HIS A 100 76.02 -5.38 -29.73
CA HIS A 100 75.30 -4.26 -30.34
C HIS A 100 74.80 -4.58 -31.75
N LEU A 101 75.60 -5.30 -32.55
CA LEU A 101 75.16 -5.76 -33.87
C LEU A 101 73.99 -6.74 -33.75
N ILE A 102 74.05 -7.69 -32.83
CA ILE A 102 72.96 -8.64 -32.57
C ILE A 102 71.70 -7.90 -32.10
N THR A 103 71.82 -6.89 -31.23
CA THR A 103 70.68 -6.07 -30.81
C THR A 103 70.04 -5.36 -32.00
N ALA A 104 70.83 -4.73 -32.87
CA ALA A 104 70.31 -4.06 -34.06
C ALA A 104 69.61 -5.03 -35.02
N GLU A 105 70.17 -6.23 -35.25
CA GLU A 105 69.55 -7.27 -36.06
C GLU A 105 68.27 -7.84 -35.43
N MET A 106 68.20 -7.91 -34.09
CA MET A 106 66.99 -8.30 -33.37
C MET A 106 65.89 -7.23 -33.47
N ASP A 107 66.25 -5.95 -33.39
CA ASP A 107 65.31 -4.85 -33.58
C ASP A 107 64.74 -4.84 -35.01
N GLU A 108 65.59 -5.03 -36.04
CA GLU A 108 65.12 -5.16 -37.43
C GLU A 108 64.23 -6.39 -37.62
N LEU A 109 64.58 -7.51 -36.98
CA LEU A 109 63.77 -8.72 -37.01
C LEU A 109 62.41 -8.51 -36.33
N GLU A 110 62.35 -7.80 -35.21
CA GLU A 110 61.12 -7.47 -34.49
C GLU A 110 60.22 -6.55 -35.32
N ASP A 111 60.78 -5.55 -35.99
CA ASP A 111 60.05 -4.69 -36.92
C ASP A 111 59.46 -5.48 -38.09
N ARG A 112 60.26 -6.37 -38.67
CA ARG A 112 59.81 -7.28 -39.73
C ARG A 112 58.73 -8.23 -39.23
N PHE A 113 58.88 -8.80 -38.03
CA PHE A 113 57.90 -9.68 -37.41
C PHE A 113 56.58 -8.95 -37.15
N THR A 114 56.64 -7.71 -36.66
CA THR A 114 55.46 -6.86 -36.44
C THR A 114 54.76 -6.55 -37.75
N LYS A 115 55.51 -6.21 -38.81
CA LYS A 115 54.96 -5.95 -40.15
C LYS A 115 54.32 -7.21 -40.77
N VAL A 116 54.96 -8.36 -40.64
CA VAL A 116 54.40 -9.65 -41.09
C VAL A 116 53.16 -10.02 -40.28
N SER A 117 53.20 -9.87 -38.96
CA SER A 117 52.06 -10.16 -38.07
C SER A 117 50.86 -9.28 -38.40
N SER A 118 51.07 -7.97 -38.58
CA SER A 118 49.98 -7.06 -39.00
C SER A 118 49.41 -7.44 -40.36
N SER A 119 50.25 -7.82 -41.33
CA SER A 119 49.81 -8.29 -42.64
C SER A 119 49.03 -9.60 -42.55
N ALA A 120 49.48 -10.53 -41.70
CA ALA A 120 48.80 -11.80 -41.46
C ALA A 120 47.42 -11.61 -40.83
N VAL A 121 47.27 -10.65 -39.90
CA VAL A 121 45.97 -10.26 -39.34
C VAL A 121 45.04 -9.73 -40.44
N VAL A 122 45.51 -8.79 -41.27
CA VAL A 122 44.70 -8.25 -42.38
C VAL A 122 44.30 -9.33 -43.39
N ILE A 123 45.18 -10.29 -43.69
CA ILE A 123 44.86 -11.44 -44.55
C ILE A 123 43.83 -12.34 -43.86
N GLY A 124 43.96 -12.57 -42.55
CA GLY A 124 42.99 -13.33 -41.75
C GLY A 124 41.60 -12.71 -41.79
N ASP A 125 41.49 -11.40 -41.57
CA ASP A 125 40.22 -10.67 -41.63
C ASP A 125 39.60 -10.73 -43.03
N ARG A 126 40.41 -10.56 -44.08
CA ARG A 126 39.95 -10.68 -45.47
C ARG A 126 39.45 -12.09 -45.79
N LEU A 127 40.16 -13.12 -45.33
CA LEU A 127 39.74 -14.52 -45.51
C LEU A 127 38.44 -14.80 -44.77
N ALA A 128 38.26 -14.29 -43.55
CA ALA A 128 37.01 -14.42 -42.80
C ALA A 128 35.82 -13.77 -43.52
N ILE A 129 36.04 -12.58 -44.11
CA ILE A 129 35.02 -11.91 -44.93
C ILE A 129 34.71 -12.75 -46.19
N ILE A 130 35.74 -13.21 -46.91
CA ILE A 130 35.55 -14.03 -48.12
C ILE A 130 34.81 -15.32 -47.79
N ASP A 131 35.13 -15.97 -46.68
CA ASP A 131 34.47 -17.22 -46.29
C ASP A 131 32.99 -16.98 -45.92
N LYS A 132 32.71 -15.88 -45.21
CA LYS A 132 31.33 -15.45 -44.92
C LYS A 132 30.54 -15.17 -46.21
N GLU A 133 31.14 -14.49 -47.17
CA GLU A 133 30.54 -14.19 -48.47
C GLU A 133 30.33 -15.45 -49.32
N LYS A 134 31.30 -16.37 -49.32
CA LYS A 134 31.19 -17.66 -50.01
C LYS A 134 30.07 -18.52 -49.43
N ASN A 135 29.95 -18.60 -48.11
CA ASN A 135 28.87 -19.33 -47.44
C ASN A 135 27.51 -18.69 -47.75
N ARG A 136 27.40 -17.36 -47.70
CA ARG A 136 26.19 -16.63 -48.10
C ARG A 136 25.77 -16.91 -49.55
N ALA A 137 26.72 -16.87 -50.48
CA ALA A 137 26.46 -17.13 -51.90
C ALA A 137 25.99 -18.57 -52.11
N ARG A 138 26.61 -19.54 -51.43
CA ARG A 138 26.20 -20.95 -51.47
C ARG A 138 24.78 -21.16 -50.93
N ASP A 139 24.45 -20.55 -49.80
CA ASP A 139 23.13 -20.66 -49.19
C ASP A 139 22.05 -20.04 -50.10
N THR A 140 22.37 -18.92 -50.76
CA THR A 140 21.48 -18.24 -51.70
C THR A 140 21.27 -19.07 -52.97
N ASP A 141 22.31 -19.74 -53.47
CA ASP A 141 22.22 -20.64 -54.63
C ASP A 141 21.29 -21.84 -54.32
N GLU A 142 21.43 -22.44 -53.14
CA GLU A 142 20.57 -23.55 -52.68
C GLU A 142 19.10 -23.13 -52.51
N LEU A 143 18.85 -21.91 -52.00
CA LEU A 143 17.50 -21.32 -51.89
C LEU A 143 16.91 -20.99 -53.26
N LEU A 144 17.69 -20.39 -54.16
CA LEU A 144 17.24 -20.03 -55.51
C LEU A 144 16.87 -21.27 -56.32
N GLU A 145 17.67 -22.34 -56.24
CA GLU A 145 17.35 -23.62 -56.85
C GLU A 145 16.02 -24.18 -56.31
N ALA A 146 15.80 -24.12 -54.99
CA ALA A 146 14.53 -24.55 -54.39
C ALA A 146 13.33 -23.73 -54.89
N ILE A 147 13.48 -22.41 -55.07
CA ILE A 147 12.43 -21.53 -55.61
C ILE A 147 12.14 -21.84 -57.07
N LEU A 148 13.16 -22.07 -57.90
CA LEU A 148 12.99 -22.46 -59.30
C LEU A 148 12.22 -23.79 -59.43
N LEU A 149 12.52 -24.75 -58.56
CA LEU A 149 11.80 -26.02 -58.49
C LEU A 149 10.34 -25.81 -58.08
N LEU A 150 10.07 -24.94 -57.11
CA LEU A 150 8.70 -24.56 -56.68
C LEU A 150 7.94 -23.76 -57.76
N ASN A 151 8.64 -23.06 -58.65
CA ASN A 151 8.06 -22.32 -59.76
C ASN A 151 7.59 -23.23 -60.92
N THR A 152 8.02 -24.50 -60.92
CA THR A 152 7.64 -25.47 -61.95
C THR A 152 6.20 -25.94 -61.70
N PRO A 153 5.31 -25.96 -62.71
CA PRO A 153 3.91 -26.35 -62.52
C PRO A 153 3.80 -27.79 -61.98
N SER A 154 2.97 -27.94 -60.93
CA SER A 154 2.85 -29.12 -60.04
C SER A 154 2.45 -30.46 -60.71
N THR A 155 2.34 -30.54 -62.04
CA THR A 155 1.95 -31.74 -62.80
C THR A 155 3.13 -32.60 -63.26
N ALA A 156 4.38 -32.12 -63.11
CA ALA A 156 5.58 -32.88 -63.45
C ALA A 156 6.20 -33.53 -62.19
N PRO A 157 6.49 -34.85 -62.18
CA PRO A 157 7.25 -35.47 -61.10
C PRO A 157 8.71 -34.99 -61.17
N VAL A 158 9.02 -33.93 -60.42
CA VAL A 158 10.38 -33.38 -60.32
C VAL A 158 11.19 -34.23 -59.35
N LYS A 159 12.09 -35.07 -59.86
CA LYS A 159 13.15 -35.70 -59.05
C LYS A 159 14.22 -34.66 -58.78
N SER A 160 14.26 -34.13 -57.56
CA SER A 160 15.22 -33.09 -57.17
C SER A 160 16.34 -33.67 -56.30
N THR A 161 17.57 -33.22 -56.55
CA THR A 161 18.73 -33.43 -55.67
C THR A 161 18.80 -32.41 -54.53
N ASN A 162 18.00 -31.34 -54.61
CA ASN A 162 17.97 -30.26 -53.63
C ASN A 162 17.31 -30.73 -52.33
N LYS A 163 18.05 -30.67 -51.23
CA LYS A 163 17.60 -31.18 -49.92
C LYS A 163 16.46 -30.35 -49.33
N LEU A 164 16.43 -29.05 -49.60
CA LEU A 164 15.38 -28.16 -49.11
C LEU A 164 14.05 -28.54 -49.74
N TYR A 165 13.99 -28.62 -51.08
CA TYR A 165 12.79 -28.99 -51.81
C TYR A 165 12.21 -30.35 -51.38
N ASN A 166 13.08 -31.35 -51.19
CA ASN A 166 12.64 -32.68 -50.74
C ASN A 166 12.08 -32.68 -49.32
N THR A 167 12.65 -31.86 -48.42
CA THR A 167 12.16 -31.72 -47.04
C THR A 167 10.80 -31.01 -47.00
N LEU A 168 10.56 -30.03 -47.89
CA LEU A 168 9.28 -29.32 -47.99
C LEU A 168 8.11 -30.19 -48.44
N LYS A 169 8.38 -31.25 -49.20
CA LYS A 169 7.36 -32.17 -49.73
C LYS A 169 7.18 -33.42 -48.86
N ASP A 170 7.98 -33.59 -47.80
CA ASP A 170 7.91 -34.73 -46.88
C ASP A 170 6.94 -34.44 -45.72
N PRO A 171 5.80 -35.16 -45.61
CA PRO A 171 4.84 -34.98 -44.53
C PRO A 171 5.38 -35.33 -43.14
N HIS A 172 6.47 -36.09 -43.04
CA HIS A 172 7.03 -36.51 -41.74
C HIS A 172 8.06 -35.54 -41.17
N ARG A 173 8.47 -34.52 -41.94
CA ARG A 173 9.50 -33.55 -41.54
C ARG A 173 8.95 -32.13 -41.42
N VAL A 174 7.74 -32.00 -40.89
CA VAL A 174 7.01 -30.72 -40.75
C VAL A 174 7.81 -29.68 -39.97
N HIS A 175 8.48 -30.08 -38.88
CA HIS A 175 9.28 -29.18 -38.04
C HIS A 175 10.50 -28.60 -38.75
N GLU A 176 11.12 -29.37 -39.65
CA GLU A 176 12.23 -28.88 -40.47
C GLU A 176 11.71 -28.07 -41.67
N ALA A 177 10.60 -28.52 -42.25
CA ALA A 177 9.96 -27.86 -43.38
C ALA A 177 9.50 -26.43 -43.02
N ILE A 178 8.90 -26.20 -41.85
CA ILE A 178 8.43 -24.85 -41.46
C ILE A 178 9.59 -23.84 -41.34
N VAL A 179 10.76 -24.28 -40.84
CA VAL A 179 11.96 -23.43 -40.73
C VAL A 179 12.50 -23.09 -42.13
N ILE A 180 12.49 -24.06 -43.04
CA ILE A 180 12.92 -23.85 -44.43
C ILE A 180 11.95 -22.91 -45.15
N VAL A 181 10.64 -23.11 -44.99
CA VAL A 181 9.62 -22.23 -45.59
C VAL A 181 9.72 -20.82 -45.05
N GLY A 182 10.00 -20.61 -43.76
CA GLY A 182 10.21 -19.27 -43.20
C GLY A 182 11.32 -18.52 -43.92
N LYS A 183 12.48 -19.15 -44.14
CA LYS A 183 13.59 -18.57 -44.90
C LYS A 183 13.21 -18.29 -46.36
N LEU A 184 12.48 -19.21 -46.99
CA LEU A 184 12.01 -19.04 -48.37
C LEU A 184 10.96 -17.93 -48.50
N ARG A 185 10.12 -17.72 -47.49
CA ARG A 185 9.15 -16.62 -47.44
C ARG A 185 9.86 -15.28 -47.38
N ASP A 186 10.83 -15.13 -46.47
CA ASP A 186 11.59 -13.89 -46.34
C ASP A 186 12.29 -13.53 -47.67
N PHE A 187 12.81 -14.53 -48.39
CA PHE A 187 13.37 -14.34 -49.73
C PHE A 187 12.29 -14.09 -50.81
N ALA A 188 11.13 -14.75 -50.72
CA ALA A 188 10.02 -14.59 -51.64
C ALA A 188 9.41 -13.18 -51.59
N ASP A 189 9.38 -12.55 -50.41
CA ASP A 189 8.89 -11.19 -50.22
C ASP A 189 9.79 -10.15 -50.92
N GLU A 190 11.07 -10.47 -51.17
CA GLU A 190 12.00 -9.63 -51.94
C GLU A 190 11.86 -9.81 -53.46
N LEU A 191 11.19 -10.87 -53.93
CA LEU A 191 11.05 -11.19 -55.35
C LEU A 191 9.81 -10.54 -55.97
N THR A 192 9.99 -9.40 -56.64
CA THR A 192 8.91 -8.67 -57.34
C THR A 192 8.69 -9.08 -58.81
N SER A 193 9.43 -10.06 -59.32
CA SER A 193 9.36 -10.44 -60.75
C SER A 193 8.09 -11.23 -61.08
N PRO A 194 7.39 -10.93 -62.20
CA PRO A 194 6.25 -11.73 -62.66
C PRO A 194 6.59 -13.20 -62.91
N ALA A 195 7.85 -13.51 -63.25
CA ALA A 195 8.32 -14.86 -63.54
C ALA A 195 8.36 -15.77 -62.30
N THR A 196 8.50 -15.21 -61.09
CA THR A 196 8.60 -15.96 -59.82
C THR A 196 7.29 -16.02 -59.06
N LYS A 197 6.21 -15.45 -59.60
CA LYS A 197 4.91 -15.31 -58.94
C LYS A 197 4.30 -16.66 -58.53
N VAL A 198 4.49 -17.72 -59.33
CA VAL A 198 3.97 -19.06 -59.01
C VAL A 198 4.70 -19.65 -57.80
N ALA A 199 6.03 -19.52 -57.75
CA ALA A 199 6.80 -19.95 -56.58
C ALA A 199 6.42 -19.19 -55.30
N VAL A 200 6.26 -17.87 -55.37
CA VAL A 200 5.84 -17.06 -54.20
C VAL A 200 4.47 -17.52 -53.69
N GLN A 201 3.51 -17.76 -54.59
CA GLN A 201 2.19 -18.29 -54.21
C GLN A 201 2.27 -19.68 -53.58
N GLU A 202 3.08 -20.59 -54.14
CA GLU A 202 3.28 -21.93 -53.57
C GLU A 202 3.99 -21.88 -52.21
N ILE A 203 4.95 -20.97 -52.00
CA ILE A 203 5.63 -20.76 -50.71
C ILE A 203 4.62 -20.32 -49.65
N HIS A 204 3.77 -19.33 -49.93
CA HIS A 204 2.72 -18.92 -48.98
C HIS A 204 1.71 -20.04 -48.71
N ARG A 205 1.33 -20.81 -49.74
CA ARG A 205 0.43 -21.97 -49.59
C ARG A 205 1.05 -23.05 -48.70
N LEU A 206 2.33 -23.37 -48.92
CA LEU A 206 3.07 -24.33 -48.10
C LEU A 206 3.22 -23.82 -46.66
N ASN A 207 3.50 -22.53 -46.48
CA ASN A 207 3.59 -21.90 -45.16
C ASN A 207 2.29 -22.09 -44.37
N GLN A 208 1.15 -21.75 -44.97
CA GLN A 208 -0.15 -21.90 -44.34
C GLN A 208 -0.51 -23.37 -44.08
N ALA A 209 -0.16 -24.28 -44.99
CA ALA A 209 -0.41 -25.71 -44.82
C ALA A 209 0.42 -26.30 -43.67
N LEU A 210 1.69 -25.93 -43.54
CA LEU A 210 2.57 -26.38 -42.45
C LEU A 210 2.14 -25.79 -41.10
N GLU A 211 1.80 -24.50 -41.04
CA GLU A 211 1.23 -23.88 -39.83
C GLU A 211 -0.05 -24.59 -39.39
N SER A 212 -0.97 -24.86 -40.33
CA SER A 212 -2.21 -25.57 -40.04
C SER A 212 -1.96 -27.01 -39.59
N SER A 213 -0.99 -27.70 -40.18
CA SER A 213 -0.61 -29.07 -39.79
C SER A 213 -0.02 -29.11 -38.38
N LEU A 214 0.86 -28.18 -38.02
CA LEU A 214 1.44 -28.07 -36.68
C LEU A 214 0.39 -27.70 -35.64
N LEU A 215 -0.52 -26.77 -35.97
CA LEU A 215 -1.63 -26.41 -35.10
C LEU A 215 -2.60 -27.57 -34.89
N GLN A 216 -2.91 -28.35 -35.94
CA GLN A 216 -3.76 -29.53 -35.81
C GLN A 216 -3.10 -30.60 -34.93
N GLY A 217 -1.81 -30.88 -35.15
CA GLY A 217 -1.06 -31.81 -34.30
C GLY A 217 -0.95 -31.34 -32.85
N PHE A 218 -0.91 -30.03 -32.61
CA PHE A 218 -0.99 -29.44 -31.28
C PHE A 218 -2.38 -29.63 -30.65
N ASP A 219 -3.44 -29.34 -31.41
CA ASP A 219 -4.84 -29.47 -30.98
C ASP A 219 -5.18 -30.93 -30.62
N ASP A 220 -4.76 -31.89 -31.45
CA ASP A 220 -5.01 -33.33 -31.23
C ASP A 220 -4.33 -33.83 -29.94
N ALA A 221 -3.08 -33.41 -29.71
CA ALA A 221 -2.34 -33.77 -28.50
C ALA A 221 -2.92 -33.07 -27.25
N GLN A 222 -3.37 -31.82 -27.39
CA GLN A 222 -4.04 -31.09 -26.31
C GLN A 222 -5.40 -31.70 -25.96
N ASP A 223 -6.19 -32.17 -26.92
CA ASP A 223 -7.48 -32.80 -26.68
C ASP A 223 -7.33 -34.07 -25.82
N GLN A 224 -6.26 -34.85 -26.03
CA GLN A 224 -5.93 -36.00 -25.17
C GLN A 224 -5.57 -35.56 -23.74
N GLU A 225 -4.85 -34.46 -23.57
CA GLU A 225 -4.52 -33.88 -22.26
C GLU A 225 -5.78 -33.43 -21.53
N LEU A 226 -6.65 -32.70 -22.21
CA LEU A 226 -7.87 -32.15 -21.62
C LEU A 226 -8.86 -33.24 -21.21
N ARG A 227 -8.86 -34.39 -21.90
CA ARG A 227 -9.61 -35.60 -21.55
C ARG A 227 -8.99 -36.41 -20.41
N GLY A 228 -7.76 -36.08 -19.99
CA GLY A 228 -7.04 -36.76 -18.91
C GLY A 228 -6.44 -38.11 -19.32
N VAL A 229 -6.27 -38.36 -20.62
CA VAL A 229 -5.72 -39.61 -21.17
C VAL A 229 -4.38 -39.40 -21.89
N ALA A 230 -3.81 -38.20 -21.83
CA ALA A 230 -2.52 -37.90 -22.44
C ALA A 230 -1.39 -38.75 -21.88
N SER A 231 -0.56 -39.22 -22.80
CA SER A 231 0.72 -39.85 -22.53
C SER A 231 1.84 -38.80 -22.44
N ALA A 232 3.01 -39.21 -21.92
CA ALA A 232 4.20 -38.36 -21.95
C ALA A 232 4.62 -37.98 -23.38
N HIS A 233 4.29 -38.83 -24.36
CA HIS A 233 4.52 -38.56 -25.77
C HIS A 233 3.64 -37.40 -26.27
N ASP A 234 2.37 -37.33 -25.88
CA ASP A 234 1.47 -36.26 -26.33
C ASP A 234 1.91 -34.87 -25.83
N LEU A 235 2.37 -34.79 -24.58
CA LEU A 235 2.97 -33.56 -24.05
C LEU A 235 4.29 -33.20 -24.77
N GLY A 236 5.06 -34.21 -25.19
CA GLY A 236 6.24 -34.03 -26.04
C GLY A 236 5.88 -33.44 -27.41
N THR A 237 4.87 -34.02 -28.08
CA THR A 237 4.33 -33.54 -29.36
C THR A 237 3.82 -32.11 -29.25
N MET A 238 3.06 -31.77 -28.19
CA MET A 238 2.61 -30.39 -27.94
C MET A 238 3.80 -29.44 -27.82
N ARG A 239 4.83 -29.82 -27.06
CA ARG A 239 6.05 -29.01 -26.88
C ARG A 239 6.78 -28.80 -28.19
N GLU A 240 6.99 -29.85 -28.98
CA GLU A 240 7.68 -29.77 -30.27
C GLU A 240 6.91 -28.89 -31.26
N ASN A 241 5.60 -29.09 -31.39
CA ASN A 241 4.73 -28.26 -32.23
C ASN A 241 4.73 -26.80 -31.79
N ALA A 242 4.57 -26.53 -30.49
CA ALA A 242 4.61 -25.18 -29.95
C ALA A 242 5.98 -24.51 -30.19
N THR A 243 7.08 -25.25 -30.01
CA THR A 243 8.44 -24.72 -30.22
C THR A 243 8.66 -24.32 -31.67
N SER A 244 8.26 -25.17 -32.63
CA SER A 244 8.35 -24.86 -34.05
C SER A 244 7.49 -23.65 -34.46
N LEU A 245 6.25 -23.57 -33.96
CA LEU A 245 5.34 -22.47 -34.25
C LEU A 245 5.82 -21.14 -33.63
N VAL A 246 6.33 -21.17 -32.40
CA VAL A 246 6.91 -19.99 -31.75
C VAL A 246 8.14 -19.49 -32.50
N ALA A 247 9.05 -20.40 -32.90
CA ALA A 247 10.24 -20.04 -33.67
C ALA A 247 9.88 -19.41 -35.03
N HIS A 248 8.71 -19.74 -35.58
CA HIS A 248 8.18 -19.21 -36.82
C HIS A 248 7.34 -17.91 -36.65
N GLY A 249 7.24 -17.38 -35.44
CA GLY A 249 6.53 -16.12 -35.16
C GLY A 249 5.02 -16.29 -34.88
N CYS A 250 4.50 -17.51 -34.77
CA CYS A 250 3.08 -17.78 -34.51
C CYS A 250 2.74 -17.84 -33.00
N LYS A 251 3.50 -17.15 -32.14
CA LYS A 251 3.37 -17.22 -30.68
C LYS A 251 1.93 -16.93 -30.21
N ASP A 252 1.34 -15.84 -30.70
CA ASP A 252 0.02 -15.39 -30.23
C ASP A 252 -1.10 -16.34 -30.69
N ILE A 253 -0.98 -16.88 -31.91
CA ILE A 253 -1.94 -17.85 -32.46
C ILE A 253 -1.96 -19.13 -31.63
N VAL A 254 -0.78 -19.66 -31.27
CA VAL A 254 -0.68 -20.87 -30.44
C VAL A 254 -1.19 -20.61 -29.04
N ALA A 255 -0.87 -19.45 -28.45
CA ALA A 255 -1.34 -19.07 -27.12
C ALA A 255 -2.87 -18.95 -27.08
N ASP A 256 -3.46 -18.22 -28.03
CA ASP A 256 -4.91 -18.07 -28.15
C ASP A 256 -5.60 -19.41 -28.40
N ARG A 257 -5.05 -20.25 -29.29
CA ARG A 257 -5.59 -21.58 -29.57
C ARG A 257 -5.56 -22.48 -28.34
N PHE A 258 -4.42 -22.53 -27.63
CA PHE A 258 -4.28 -23.29 -26.38
C PHE A 258 -5.34 -22.86 -25.36
N VAL A 259 -5.44 -21.56 -25.09
CA VAL A 259 -6.38 -21.01 -24.11
C VAL A 259 -7.83 -21.26 -24.51
N TRP A 260 -8.16 -21.07 -25.79
CA TRP A 260 -9.48 -21.37 -26.32
C TRP A 260 -9.88 -22.83 -26.11
N ASN A 261 -8.99 -23.78 -26.42
CA ASN A 261 -9.27 -25.21 -26.24
C ASN A 261 -9.51 -25.56 -24.76
N VAL A 262 -8.70 -25.01 -23.85
CA VAL A 262 -8.89 -25.16 -22.40
C VAL A 262 -10.27 -24.65 -21.98
N MET A 263 -10.63 -23.41 -22.36
CA MET A 263 -11.91 -22.82 -22.00
C MET A 263 -13.08 -23.59 -22.60
N LYS A 264 -12.99 -23.97 -23.88
CA LYS A 264 -14.02 -24.72 -24.59
C LYS A 264 -14.28 -26.06 -23.88
N GLU A 265 -13.27 -26.85 -23.57
CA GLU A 265 -13.51 -28.16 -22.96
C GLU A 265 -13.93 -28.07 -21.48
N LYS A 266 -13.31 -27.16 -20.70
CA LYS A 266 -13.52 -27.10 -19.25
C LYS A 266 -14.71 -26.23 -18.82
N LEU A 267 -15.13 -25.24 -19.62
CA LEU A 267 -16.20 -24.30 -19.24
C LEU A 267 -17.49 -24.43 -20.07
N THR A 268 -17.45 -24.98 -21.29
CA THR A 268 -18.67 -25.08 -22.14
C THR A 268 -19.80 -25.86 -21.46
N LYS A 269 -19.48 -26.96 -20.77
CA LYS A 269 -20.48 -27.76 -20.03
C LYS A 269 -21.15 -26.97 -18.91
N HIS A 270 -20.39 -26.09 -18.24
CA HIS A 270 -20.92 -25.24 -17.18
C HIS A 270 -21.83 -24.14 -17.74
N ALA A 271 -21.44 -23.52 -18.86
CA ALA A 271 -22.24 -22.49 -19.51
C ALA A 271 -23.51 -23.03 -20.19
N GLN A 272 -23.46 -24.26 -20.73
CA GLN A 272 -24.64 -24.94 -21.30
C GLN A 272 -25.67 -25.29 -20.22
N PHE A 273 -25.20 -25.77 -19.05
CA PHE A 273 -26.07 -26.02 -17.89
C PHE A 273 -26.84 -24.76 -17.49
N LEU A 274 -26.14 -23.62 -17.40
CA LEU A 274 -26.74 -22.34 -17.00
C LEU A 274 -27.66 -21.73 -18.06
N ARG A 275 -27.43 -21.99 -19.36
CA ARG A 275 -28.32 -21.51 -20.44
C ARG A 275 -29.58 -22.36 -20.57
N ALA A 276 -29.55 -23.64 -20.21
CA ALA A 276 -30.72 -24.51 -20.25
C ALA A 276 -31.82 -24.04 -19.28
N ASP A 277 -31.43 -23.55 -18.10
CA ASP A 277 -32.35 -22.98 -17.09
C ASP A 277 -32.95 -21.62 -17.52
N SER A 278 -32.43 -21.00 -18.58
CA SER A 278 -32.94 -19.72 -19.12
C SER A 278 -33.86 -19.87 -20.34
N SER A 279 -34.23 -21.10 -20.72
CA SER A 279 -35.14 -21.31 -21.85
C SER A 279 -36.59 -20.92 -21.48
N PRO A 280 -37.30 -20.14 -22.30
CA PRO A 280 -38.67 -19.76 -22.04
C PRO A 280 -39.58 -20.93 -22.43
N THR A 281 -39.86 -21.84 -21.50
CA THR A 281 -41.05 -22.68 -21.61
C THR A 281 -42.27 -21.78 -21.41
N GLU A 282 -43.06 -21.62 -22.48
CA GLU A 282 -44.38 -21.00 -22.49
C GLU A 282 -45.35 -21.80 -21.61
N GLN A 283 -45.24 -21.71 -20.28
CA GLN A 283 -46.31 -22.07 -19.35
C GLN A 283 -45.96 -21.58 -17.93
N ASP A 284 -46.74 -20.60 -17.47
CA ASP A 284 -47.01 -20.20 -16.10
C ASP A 284 -45.87 -20.27 -15.05
N HIS A 285 -45.36 -19.08 -14.68
CA HIS A 285 -44.64 -18.80 -13.42
C HIS A 285 -43.41 -19.67 -13.09
N ALA A 286 -42.37 -19.61 -13.92
CA ALA A 286 -41.01 -19.93 -13.46
C ALA A 286 -40.34 -18.64 -12.93
N ASP A 287 -40.16 -18.55 -11.62
CA ASP A 287 -39.45 -17.44 -10.97
C ASP A 287 -38.06 -17.29 -11.58
N ALA A 288 -37.68 -16.07 -11.99
CA ALA A 288 -36.33 -15.77 -12.41
C ALA A 288 -35.35 -16.20 -11.31
N PRO A 289 -34.19 -16.83 -11.64
CA PRO A 289 -33.27 -17.40 -10.66
C PRO A 289 -32.96 -16.38 -9.57
N THR A 290 -33.00 -16.79 -8.32
CA THR A 290 -32.83 -15.89 -7.17
C THR A 290 -31.39 -15.37 -7.08
N CYS A 291 -31.16 -14.29 -6.33
CA CYS A 291 -29.81 -13.76 -6.14
C CYS A 291 -28.87 -14.80 -5.50
N ASP A 292 -29.40 -15.59 -4.56
CA ASP A 292 -28.65 -16.65 -3.85
C ASP A 292 -28.23 -17.79 -4.79
N GLU A 293 -29.10 -18.22 -5.71
CA GLU A 293 -28.77 -19.23 -6.73
C GLU A 293 -27.65 -18.74 -7.67
N CYS A 294 -27.77 -17.51 -8.18
CA CYS A 294 -26.72 -16.91 -9.01
C CYS A 294 -25.39 -16.75 -8.26
N LEU A 295 -25.42 -16.48 -6.95
CA LEU A 295 -24.22 -16.41 -6.11
C LEU A 295 -23.61 -17.80 -5.91
N GLN A 296 -24.41 -18.86 -5.77
CA GLN A 296 -23.94 -20.23 -5.67
C GLN A 296 -23.30 -20.71 -6.99
N ASP A 297 -23.88 -20.33 -8.12
CA ASP A 297 -23.28 -20.56 -9.44
C ASP A 297 -21.92 -19.88 -9.58
N LEU A 298 -21.80 -18.64 -9.11
CA LEU A 298 -20.52 -17.93 -9.07
C LEU A 298 -19.48 -18.65 -8.21
N ASP A 299 -19.86 -19.23 -7.07
CA ASP A 299 -18.94 -20.04 -6.25
C ASP A 299 -18.45 -21.29 -6.99
N SER A 300 -19.37 -21.99 -7.65
CA SER A 300 -19.05 -23.16 -8.47
C SER A 300 -18.08 -22.80 -9.59
N LEU A 301 -18.32 -21.68 -10.28
CA LEU A 301 -17.44 -21.18 -11.33
C LEU A 301 -16.06 -20.78 -10.79
N VAL A 302 -16.01 -20.02 -9.69
CA VAL A 302 -14.75 -19.63 -9.03
C VAL A 302 -13.93 -20.85 -8.64
N ALA A 303 -14.56 -21.89 -8.09
CA ALA A 303 -13.89 -23.14 -7.77
C ALA A 303 -13.35 -23.87 -9.01
N LYS A 304 -14.13 -23.89 -10.11
CA LYS A 304 -13.71 -24.48 -11.39
C LYS A 304 -12.53 -23.71 -12.00
N ILE A 305 -12.58 -22.38 -12.06
CA ILE A 305 -11.50 -21.55 -12.57
C ILE A 305 -10.21 -21.78 -11.78
N ARG A 306 -10.31 -21.84 -10.45
CA ARG A 306 -9.16 -22.18 -9.59
C ARG A 306 -8.55 -23.54 -9.97
N ALA A 307 -9.38 -24.56 -10.19
CA ALA A 307 -8.93 -25.90 -10.59
C ALA A 307 -8.29 -25.91 -12.00
N ILE A 308 -8.82 -25.12 -12.92
CA ILE A 308 -8.26 -24.92 -14.27
C ILE A 308 -6.87 -24.29 -14.15
N CYS A 309 -6.73 -23.14 -13.46
CA CYS A 309 -5.42 -22.50 -13.30
C CYS A 309 -4.41 -23.44 -12.63
N LYS A 310 -4.81 -24.18 -11.59
CA LYS A 310 -3.93 -25.12 -10.89
C LYS A 310 -3.42 -26.24 -11.81
N SER A 311 -4.28 -26.81 -12.65
CA SER A 311 -3.88 -27.90 -13.57
C SER A 311 -3.10 -27.36 -14.76
N GLN A 312 -3.61 -26.32 -15.41
CA GLN A 312 -3.07 -25.81 -16.66
C GLN A 312 -1.76 -25.03 -16.49
N PHE A 313 -1.47 -24.45 -15.31
CA PHE A 313 -0.17 -23.83 -15.08
C PHE A 313 0.99 -24.84 -15.14
N VAL A 314 0.73 -26.10 -14.75
CA VAL A 314 1.69 -27.21 -14.84
C VAL A 314 1.89 -27.62 -16.30
N VAL A 315 0.81 -27.70 -17.07
CA VAL A 315 0.86 -28.01 -18.51
C VAL A 315 1.57 -26.91 -19.28
N ILE A 316 1.28 -25.65 -19.00
CA ILE A 316 1.95 -24.51 -19.63
C ILE A 316 3.45 -24.56 -19.36
N GLN A 317 3.85 -24.91 -18.14
CA GLN A 317 5.26 -25.06 -17.76
C GLN A 317 5.95 -26.21 -18.49
N SER A 318 5.22 -27.29 -18.79
CA SER A 318 5.80 -28.45 -19.48
C SER A 318 5.83 -28.25 -21.00
N VAL A 319 4.89 -27.52 -21.59
CA VAL A 319 4.75 -27.38 -23.05
C VAL A 319 5.52 -26.17 -23.59
N PHE A 320 5.55 -25.05 -22.87
CA PHE A 320 6.13 -23.79 -23.36
C PHE A 320 7.47 -23.48 -22.68
N SER A 321 8.31 -22.70 -23.37
CA SER A 321 9.58 -22.24 -22.81
C SER A 321 9.36 -21.23 -21.67
N ALA A 322 10.32 -21.15 -20.74
CA ALA A 322 10.27 -20.22 -19.60
C ALA A 322 10.10 -18.74 -20.02
N ALA A 323 10.58 -18.38 -21.22
CA ALA A 323 10.44 -17.02 -21.75
C ALA A 323 8.98 -16.64 -22.12
N ILE A 324 8.13 -17.63 -22.41
CA ILE A 324 6.77 -17.41 -22.95
C ILE A 324 5.67 -17.87 -22.00
N ALA A 325 5.96 -18.88 -21.16
CA ALA A 325 5.03 -19.44 -20.20
C ALA A 325 4.32 -18.38 -19.33
N PRO A 326 4.98 -17.31 -18.80
CA PRO A 326 4.30 -16.27 -18.04
C PRO A 326 3.20 -15.54 -18.84
N SER A 327 3.48 -15.18 -20.09
CA SER A 327 2.50 -14.51 -20.96
C SER A 327 1.28 -15.40 -21.24
N ILE A 328 1.48 -16.71 -21.43
CA ILE A 328 0.36 -17.63 -21.69
C ILE A 328 -0.51 -17.82 -20.44
N ARG A 329 0.10 -17.85 -19.24
CA ARG A 329 -0.66 -17.85 -17.97
C ARG A 329 -1.51 -16.59 -17.82
N GLU A 330 -0.96 -15.43 -18.18
CA GLU A 330 -1.69 -14.16 -18.15
C GLU A 330 -2.87 -14.17 -19.13
N ILE A 331 -2.67 -14.59 -20.39
CA ILE A 331 -3.73 -14.70 -21.39
C ILE A 331 -4.83 -15.68 -20.92
N LEU A 332 -4.45 -16.82 -20.34
CA LEU A 332 -5.41 -17.78 -19.78
C LEU A 332 -6.27 -17.12 -18.69
N VAL A 333 -5.64 -16.45 -17.73
CA VAL A 333 -6.35 -15.79 -16.63
C VAL A 333 -7.23 -14.65 -17.14
N GLU A 334 -6.73 -13.83 -18.06
CA GLU A 334 -7.48 -12.74 -18.69
C GLU A 334 -8.75 -13.27 -19.35
N ARG A 335 -8.63 -14.32 -20.16
CA ARG A 335 -9.78 -14.93 -20.84
C ARG A 335 -10.76 -15.59 -19.86
N LEU A 336 -10.27 -16.28 -18.83
CA LEU A 336 -11.13 -16.85 -17.78
C LEU A 336 -11.91 -15.76 -17.02
N CYS A 337 -11.34 -14.55 -16.88
CA CYS A 337 -11.99 -13.42 -16.26
C CYS A 337 -12.98 -12.71 -17.20
N HIS A 338 -12.54 -12.38 -18.41
CA HIS A 338 -13.19 -11.40 -19.28
C HIS A 338 -13.91 -11.98 -20.51
N ASP A 339 -13.85 -13.29 -20.74
CA ASP A 339 -14.56 -13.88 -21.87
C ASP A 339 -16.08 -13.65 -21.73
N PRO A 340 -16.75 -13.07 -22.75
CA PRO A 340 -18.15 -12.69 -22.66
C PRO A 340 -19.11 -13.90 -22.67
N ALA A 341 -18.66 -15.07 -23.12
CA ALA A 341 -19.49 -16.25 -23.23
C ALA A 341 -19.37 -17.17 -22.01
N PHE A 342 -18.15 -17.35 -21.50
CA PHE A 342 -17.84 -18.37 -20.49
C PHE A 342 -17.13 -17.83 -19.24
N GLY A 343 -16.59 -16.61 -19.30
CA GLY A 343 -15.78 -16.04 -18.23
C GLY A 343 -16.59 -15.58 -17.01
N LEU A 344 -15.86 -15.10 -16.00
CA LEU A 344 -16.44 -14.49 -14.80
C LEU A 344 -17.34 -13.30 -15.15
N LEU A 345 -16.93 -12.48 -16.13
CA LEU A 345 -17.68 -11.29 -16.55
C LEU A 345 -19.12 -11.62 -16.94
N SER A 346 -19.33 -12.65 -17.75
CA SER A 346 -20.67 -13.10 -18.17
C SER A 346 -21.59 -13.46 -16.98
N HIS A 347 -21.00 -14.00 -15.91
CA HIS A 347 -21.74 -14.37 -14.70
C HIS A 347 -22.01 -13.16 -13.82
N LEU A 348 -21.05 -12.25 -13.71
CA LEU A 348 -21.22 -10.98 -13.01
C LEU A 348 -22.28 -10.11 -13.67
N GLU A 349 -22.31 -10.03 -15.00
CA GLU A 349 -23.35 -9.31 -15.75
C GLU A 349 -24.73 -9.92 -15.54
N ARG A 350 -24.84 -11.25 -15.46
CA ARG A 350 -26.11 -11.92 -15.15
C ARG A 350 -26.59 -11.67 -13.71
N LEU A 351 -25.66 -11.63 -12.75
CA LEU A 351 -25.95 -11.39 -11.34
C LEU A 351 -26.32 -9.92 -11.08
N LEU A 352 -25.54 -8.99 -11.65
CA LEU A 352 -25.56 -7.55 -11.33
C LEU A 352 -26.32 -6.70 -12.36
N GLY A 353 -26.60 -7.25 -13.55
CA GLY A 353 -27.32 -6.60 -14.65
C GLY A 353 -28.82 -6.87 -14.64
N ARG A 354 -29.39 -7.42 -13.56
CA ARG A 354 -30.83 -7.68 -13.45
C ARG A 354 -31.60 -6.37 -13.35
N ASP A 355 -32.45 -6.11 -14.34
CA ASP A 355 -33.36 -4.97 -14.32
C ASP A 355 -34.34 -5.07 -13.14
N GLY A 356 -34.47 -3.99 -12.38
CA GLY A 356 -35.38 -3.91 -11.22
C GLY A 356 -34.83 -4.42 -9.89
N MET A 357 -33.56 -4.85 -9.82
CA MET A 357 -32.92 -5.21 -8.55
C MET A 357 -32.87 -4.01 -7.60
N ALA A 358 -33.32 -4.20 -6.35
CA ALA A 358 -33.29 -3.13 -5.35
C ALA A 358 -31.85 -2.75 -5.00
N ASP A 359 -31.58 -1.47 -4.77
CA ASP A 359 -30.24 -0.95 -4.47
C ASP A 359 -29.52 -1.69 -3.34
N LYS A 360 -30.25 -2.08 -2.28
CA LYS A 360 -29.69 -2.87 -1.16
C LYS A 360 -29.28 -4.27 -1.58
N GLU A 361 -30.07 -4.92 -2.43
CA GLU A 361 -29.79 -6.26 -2.96
C GLU A 361 -28.60 -6.20 -3.93
N TYR A 362 -28.57 -5.18 -4.80
CA TYR A 362 -27.44 -4.92 -5.70
C TYR A 362 -26.12 -4.76 -4.94
N VAL A 363 -26.10 -3.93 -3.90
CA VAL A 363 -24.89 -3.73 -3.08
C VAL A 363 -24.47 -5.01 -2.36
N ALA A 364 -25.43 -5.80 -1.85
CA ALA A 364 -25.14 -7.07 -1.19
C ALA A 364 -24.55 -8.09 -2.18
N ALA A 365 -25.17 -8.24 -3.36
CA ALA A 365 -24.70 -9.11 -4.43
C ALA A 365 -23.31 -8.69 -4.94
N LEU A 366 -23.10 -7.39 -5.17
CA LEU A 366 -21.82 -6.83 -5.59
C LEU A 366 -20.72 -7.11 -4.57
N ARG A 367 -20.99 -6.90 -3.28
CA ARG A 367 -20.05 -7.20 -2.21
C ARG A 367 -19.70 -8.69 -2.18
N ALA A 368 -20.69 -9.57 -2.19
CA ALA A 368 -20.48 -11.01 -2.14
C ALA A 368 -19.68 -11.50 -3.36
N ALA A 369 -20.01 -11.02 -4.55
CA ALA A 369 -19.28 -11.33 -5.77
C ALA A 369 -17.83 -10.84 -5.71
N TYR A 370 -17.60 -9.62 -5.21
CA TYR A 370 -16.26 -9.06 -5.05
C TYR A 370 -15.40 -9.86 -4.06
N GLU A 371 -15.96 -10.25 -2.91
CA GLU A 371 -15.25 -11.09 -1.91
C GLU A 371 -14.87 -12.46 -2.50
N LYS A 372 -15.77 -13.10 -3.27
CA LYS A 372 -15.51 -14.37 -3.97
C LYS A 372 -14.38 -14.23 -5.01
N CYS A 373 -14.42 -13.18 -5.83
CA CYS A 373 -13.36 -12.90 -6.81
C CYS A 373 -12.02 -12.55 -6.14
N CYS A 374 -12.02 -11.84 -5.00
CA CYS A 374 -10.80 -11.62 -4.21
C CYS A 374 -10.19 -12.94 -3.73
N GLY A 375 -11.03 -13.85 -3.20
CA GLY A 375 -10.59 -15.17 -2.77
C GLY A 375 -10.08 -16.05 -3.93
N LEU A 376 -10.60 -15.85 -5.15
CA LEU A 376 -10.06 -16.48 -6.36
C LEU A 376 -8.67 -15.94 -6.70
N VAL A 377 -8.54 -14.62 -6.80
CA VAL A 377 -7.27 -13.94 -7.12
C VAL A 377 -6.18 -14.32 -6.12
N GLN A 378 -6.49 -14.30 -4.82
CA GLN A 378 -5.55 -14.73 -3.80
C GLN A 378 -5.16 -16.20 -3.97
N ALA A 379 -6.11 -17.09 -4.27
CA ALA A 379 -5.80 -18.50 -4.47
C ALA A 379 -4.94 -18.77 -5.71
N ILE A 380 -5.15 -18.04 -6.81
CA ILE A 380 -4.30 -18.14 -8.03
C ILE A 380 -2.91 -17.56 -7.74
N GLY A 381 -2.82 -16.42 -7.04
CA GLY A 381 -1.55 -15.80 -6.66
C GLY A 381 -0.69 -16.61 -5.69
N MET A 382 -1.27 -17.62 -5.04
CA MET A 382 -0.56 -18.57 -4.17
C MET A 382 -0.10 -19.85 -4.90
N LEU A 383 -0.40 -20.00 -6.20
CA LEU A 383 0.09 -21.13 -6.98
C LEU A 383 1.62 -21.05 -7.15
N PRO A 384 2.34 -22.18 -7.06
CA PRO A 384 3.79 -22.19 -7.16
C PRO A 384 4.23 -21.79 -8.58
N LEU A 385 5.06 -20.76 -8.68
CA LEU A 385 5.74 -20.32 -9.92
C LEU A 385 7.25 -20.47 -9.75
N GLU A 386 8.02 -20.40 -10.84
CA GLU A 386 9.44 -20.75 -10.83
C GLU A 386 10.30 -19.74 -10.06
N THR A 387 9.95 -18.45 -10.15
CA THR A 387 10.70 -17.36 -9.52
C THR A 387 9.81 -16.44 -8.69
N PRO A 388 10.33 -15.84 -7.59
CA PRO A 388 9.59 -14.85 -6.82
C PRO A 388 9.13 -13.64 -7.64
N ALA A 389 9.91 -13.26 -8.66
CA ALA A 389 9.58 -12.16 -9.57
C ALA A 389 8.34 -12.46 -10.43
N GLU A 390 8.18 -13.72 -10.86
CA GLU A 390 6.95 -14.16 -11.56
C GLU A 390 5.74 -14.13 -10.63
N THR A 391 5.90 -14.51 -9.37
CA THR A 391 4.83 -14.43 -8.37
C THR A 391 4.36 -12.99 -8.17
N ASP A 392 5.28 -12.04 -8.02
CA ASP A 392 4.94 -10.62 -7.87
C ASP A 392 4.27 -10.04 -9.12
N ARG A 393 4.79 -10.37 -10.31
CA ARG A 393 4.17 -10.01 -11.60
C ARG A 393 2.74 -10.55 -11.70
N MET A 394 2.53 -11.82 -11.39
CA MET A 394 1.20 -12.45 -11.43
C MET A 394 0.25 -11.81 -10.42
N GLN A 395 0.70 -11.49 -9.20
CA GLN A 395 -0.13 -10.81 -8.19
C GLN A 395 -0.56 -9.41 -8.65
N THR A 396 0.37 -8.66 -9.25
CA THR A 396 0.09 -7.34 -9.82
C THR A 396 -0.92 -7.45 -10.97
N PHE A 397 -0.71 -8.41 -11.87
CA PHE A 397 -1.62 -8.69 -12.98
C PHE A 397 -3.02 -9.07 -12.50
N LEU A 398 -3.15 -10.03 -11.57
CA LEU A 398 -4.43 -10.46 -11.02
C LEU A 398 -5.17 -9.31 -10.31
N THR A 399 -4.45 -8.44 -9.62
CA THR A 399 -5.02 -7.24 -9.01
C THR A 399 -5.59 -6.32 -10.09
N ALA A 400 -4.88 -6.11 -11.20
CA ALA A 400 -5.38 -5.33 -12.34
C ALA A 400 -6.64 -5.96 -12.95
N GLN A 401 -6.68 -7.28 -13.17
CA GLN A 401 -7.85 -7.97 -13.70
C GLN A 401 -9.09 -7.79 -12.81
N LEU A 402 -8.92 -7.91 -11.48
CA LEU A 402 -10.00 -7.62 -10.52
C LEU A 402 -10.47 -6.16 -10.63
N GLN A 403 -9.55 -5.23 -10.85
CA GLN A 403 -9.90 -3.82 -11.01
C GLN A 403 -10.71 -3.57 -12.29
N VAL A 404 -10.40 -4.25 -13.39
CA VAL A 404 -11.13 -4.15 -14.66
C VAL A 404 -12.52 -4.78 -14.53
N LEU A 405 -12.64 -5.99 -13.97
CA LEU A 405 -13.91 -6.72 -13.80
C LEU A 405 -14.98 -5.88 -13.10
N PHE A 406 -14.60 -5.17 -12.03
CA PHE A 406 -15.54 -4.37 -11.24
C PHE A 406 -15.51 -2.88 -11.57
N GLY A 407 -14.70 -2.45 -12.54
CA GLY A 407 -14.49 -1.04 -12.88
C GLY A 407 -15.79 -0.33 -13.23
N GLY A 408 -16.63 -0.96 -14.05
CA GLY A 408 -17.93 -0.42 -14.47
C GLY A 408 -18.95 -0.27 -13.34
N HIS A 409 -18.78 -0.98 -12.22
CA HIS A 409 -19.71 -0.94 -11.09
C HIS A 409 -19.32 0.08 -10.02
N ARG A 410 -18.09 0.61 -10.02
CA ARG A 410 -17.60 1.49 -8.94
C ARG A 410 -18.36 2.80 -8.82
N GLN A 411 -18.59 3.49 -9.93
CA GLN A 411 -19.31 4.78 -9.92
C GLN A 411 -20.76 4.61 -9.50
N ARG A 412 -21.43 3.57 -10.03
CA ARG A 412 -22.80 3.21 -9.65
C ARG A 412 -22.88 2.87 -8.15
N TYR A 413 -21.93 2.10 -7.63
CA TYR A 413 -21.83 1.78 -6.22
C TYR A 413 -21.67 3.03 -5.34
N VAL A 414 -20.80 3.97 -5.73
CA VAL A 414 -20.56 5.21 -4.98
C VAL A 414 -21.85 6.03 -4.83
N GLN A 415 -22.67 6.09 -5.87
CA GLN A 415 -23.95 6.81 -5.82
C GLN A 415 -24.96 6.06 -4.94
N ILE A 416 -25.16 4.77 -5.20
CA ILE A 416 -26.12 3.94 -4.44
C ILE A 416 -25.79 3.93 -2.94
N GLU A 417 -24.52 3.79 -2.56
CA GLU A 417 -24.13 3.73 -1.15
C GLU A 417 -24.39 5.07 -0.43
N GLN A 418 -24.22 6.21 -1.10
CA GLN A 418 -24.60 7.52 -0.56
C GLN A 418 -26.12 7.62 -0.36
N ASP A 419 -26.89 7.20 -1.36
CA ASP A 419 -28.36 7.25 -1.31
C ASP A 419 -28.91 6.32 -0.23
N LEU A 420 -28.35 5.11 -0.10
CA LEU A 420 -28.72 4.15 0.94
C LEU A 420 -28.41 4.67 2.35
N LEU A 421 -27.25 5.31 2.54
CA LEU A 421 -26.92 5.94 3.81
C LEU A 421 -27.90 7.08 4.08
N HIS A 422 -28.10 8.00 3.13
CA HIS A 422 -29.02 9.12 3.27
C HIS A 422 -30.43 8.65 3.66
N GLN A 423 -30.99 7.68 2.94
CA GLN A 423 -32.28 7.08 3.27
C GLN A 423 -32.32 6.45 4.67
N SER A 424 -31.25 5.79 5.10
CA SER A 424 -31.17 5.22 6.45
C SER A 424 -31.12 6.29 7.54
N LEU A 425 -30.45 7.42 7.29
CA LEU A 425 -30.40 8.57 8.18
C LEU A 425 -31.77 9.25 8.26
N ASP A 426 -32.43 9.48 7.11
CA ASP A 426 -33.78 10.06 7.01
C ASP A 426 -34.83 9.18 7.71
N GLN A 427 -34.77 7.86 7.52
CA GLN A 427 -35.64 6.91 8.22
C GLN A 427 -35.45 7.02 9.73
N THR A 428 -34.20 7.16 10.20
CA THR A 428 -33.90 7.32 11.62
C THR A 428 -34.46 8.65 12.15
N LEU A 429 -34.34 9.75 11.39
CA LEU A 429 -34.95 11.05 11.72
C LEU A 429 -36.47 10.97 11.76
N GLY A 430 -37.10 10.26 10.81
CA GLY A 430 -38.54 10.10 10.71
C GLY A 430 -39.18 9.30 11.85
N LEU A 431 -38.39 8.51 12.61
CA LEU A 431 -38.87 7.85 13.82
C LEU A 431 -39.15 8.83 14.97
N ILE A 432 -38.61 10.05 14.91
CA ILE A 432 -38.67 11.03 15.98
C ILE A 432 -39.91 11.91 15.81
N LYS A 433 -40.77 11.94 16.83
CA LYS A 433 -41.93 12.84 16.88
C LYS A 433 -41.57 14.11 17.64
N TRP A 434 -41.21 15.17 16.90
CA TRP A 434 -40.82 16.44 17.49
C TRP A 434 -42.01 17.17 18.14
N PRO A 435 -41.81 17.80 19.32
CA PRO A 435 -42.85 18.60 19.97
C PRO A 435 -43.16 19.86 19.15
N ALA A 436 -44.44 20.21 19.04
CA ALA A 436 -44.89 21.42 18.39
C ALA A 436 -44.67 22.64 19.30
N ILE A 437 -44.17 23.74 18.76
CA ILE A 437 -44.01 25.00 19.50
C ILE A 437 -45.40 25.60 19.71
N PRO A 438 -45.85 25.84 20.96
CA PRO A 438 -47.17 26.40 21.22
C PRO A 438 -47.29 27.82 20.65
N SER A 439 -48.34 28.09 19.85
CA SER A 439 -48.66 29.44 19.37
C SER A 439 -49.84 30.02 20.15
N GLY A 440 -49.67 31.20 20.77
CA GLY A 440 -50.75 31.86 21.50
C GLY A 440 -50.30 32.94 22.50
N LYS A 441 -51.22 33.86 22.83
CA LYS A 441 -50.99 34.86 23.90
C LYS A 441 -50.98 34.16 25.26
N ASN A 442 -49.90 34.39 26.01
CA ASN A 442 -49.55 33.68 27.23
C ASN A 442 -50.61 33.84 28.35
N LYS A 443 -51.16 32.73 28.87
CA LYS A 443 -51.99 32.71 30.12
C LYS A 443 -51.18 32.36 31.37
N TYR A 444 -49.91 31.99 31.22
CA TYR A 444 -49.01 31.67 32.33
C TYR A 444 -48.06 32.85 32.54
N LYS A 445 -48.52 33.89 33.23
CA LYS A 445 -47.61 34.96 33.63
C LYS A 445 -46.69 34.41 34.71
N LEU A 446 -45.37 34.55 34.53
CA LEU A 446 -44.35 34.31 35.56
C LEU A 446 -44.73 34.95 36.92
N LYS A 447 -45.44 36.08 36.84
CA LYS A 447 -46.04 36.81 37.96
C LYS A 447 -47.15 36.03 38.69
N ASP A 448 -47.99 35.27 38.00
CA ASP A 448 -49.11 34.52 38.60
C ASP A 448 -48.62 33.25 39.31
N GLN A 449 -47.55 32.61 38.81
CA GLN A 449 -46.91 31.46 39.48
C GLN A 449 -46.12 31.89 40.72
N ALA A 450 -45.31 32.95 40.62
CA ALA A 450 -44.61 33.52 41.76
C ALA A 450 -45.60 33.98 42.86
N ALA A 451 -46.79 34.47 42.51
CA ALA A 451 -47.86 34.79 43.47
C ALA A 451 -48.48 33.55 44.14
N ARG A 452 -48.59 32.40 43.45
CA ARG A 452 -49.10 31.15 44.03
C ARG A 452 -48.13 30.53 45.03
N GLU A 453 -46.82 30.54 44.76
CA GLU A 453 -45.79 30.17 45.75
C GLU A 453 -45.77 31.14 46.95
N SER A 454 -46.23 32.38 46.72
CA SER A 454 -46.49 33.39 47.75
C SER A 454 -47.78 33.16 48.55
N THR A 455 -48.56 32.09 48.31
CA THR A 455 -49.77 31.78 49.10
C THR A 455 -49.65 30.48 49.92
N THR A 456 -48.74 29.57 49.55
CA THR A 456 -48.68 28.21 50.12
C THR A 456 -47.94 28.05 51.46
N THR A 457 -47.28 29.07 52.03
CA THR A 457 -46.60 28.94 53.35
C THR A 457 -47.44 29.39 54.56
N ILE A 458 -48.74 29.67 54.40
CA ILE A 458 -49.66 29.93 55.52
C ILE A 458 -50.69 28.79 55.59
N LYS A 459 -50.25 27.59 55.99
CA LYS A 459 -51.05 26.54 56.64
C LYS A 459 -50.14 25.34 56.95
N GLY A 460 -49.52 25.39 58.13
CA GLY A 460 -48.94 24.21 58.76
C GLY A 460 -50.05 23.35 59.36
N GLY A 461 -50.05 22.06 59.03
CA GLY A 461 -50.98 21.05 59.56
C GLY A 461 -50.70 19.71 58.90
N ALA A 462 -49.84 18.91 59.53
CA ALA A 462 -49.40 17.61 59.06
C ALA A 462 -50.51 16.55 59.16
N ALA A 463 -50.66 15.74 58.11
CA ALA A 463 -51.10 14.34 58.18
C ALA A 463 -50.51 13.58 56.98
N PRO A 464 -49.99 12.35 57.14
CA PRO A 464 -49.27 11.64 56.08
C PRO A 464 -50.25 10.84 55.20
N PRO A 465 -50.01 10.67 53.87
CA PRO A 465 -50.71 9.65 53.12
C PRO A 465 -49.93 8.33 53.19
N SER A 466 -50.67 7.30 53.58
CA SER A 466 -50.29 5.89 53.60
C SER A 466 -50.14 5.30 52.19
N THR A 467 -49.19 4.39 52.09
CA THR A 467 -48.98 3.36 51.07
C THR A 467 -50.22 2.50 50.79
N ASN A 468 -50.62 2.35 49.51
CA ASN A 468 -50.47 1.09 48.75
C ASN A 468 -51.14 1.16 47.35
N PRO A 469 -50.61 0.39 46.37
CA PRO A 469 -51.16 0.23 45.02
C PRO A 469 -52.10 -0.98 44.93
N SER A 470 -53.04 -0.99 43.98
CA SER A 470 -53.72 -2.20 43.54
C SER A 470 -54.20 -2.08 42.09
N ALA A 471 -54.14 -3.23 41.43
CA ALA A 471 -54.06 -3.43 39.99
C ALA A 471 -55.41 -3.76 39.33
N ALA A 472 -55.31 -3.96 38.01
CA ALA A 472 -56.13 -4.80 37.12
C ALA A 472 -57.32 -4.14 36.40
N HIS A 473 -57.28 -4.17 35.06
CA HIS A 473 -58.06 -5.06 34.19
C HIS A 473 -57.98 -4.55 32.73
N THR A 474 -57.29 -5.25 31.83
CA THR A 474 -57.74 -6.34 30.91
C THR A 474 -58.07 -5.81 29.51
N LEU A 475 -57.49 -6.50 28.53
CA LEU A 475 -57.61 -6.37 27.07
C LEU A 475 -59.04 -6.56 26.55
N THR A 476 -59.38 -5.86 25.45
CA THR A 476 -60.09 -6.42 24.28
C THR A 476 -59.94 -5.52 23.04
N SER A 477 -59.49 -6.10 21.93
CA SER A 477 -59.78 -5.73 20.53
C SER A 477 -60.87 -6.70 20.01
N PRO A 478 -61.39 -6.68 18.76
CA PRO A 478 -60.97 -5.95 17.54
C PRO A 478 -62.13 -5.37 16.69
N GLY A 479 -61.83 -4.79 15.51
CA GLY A 479 -62.83 -4.62 14.43
C GLY A 479 -62.52 -3.57 13.36
N SER A 480 -62.14 -4.04 12.17
CA SER A 480 -61.96 -3.36 10.87
C SER A 480 -63.21 -2.54 10.44
N THR A 481 -63.25 -1.61 9.46
CA THR A 481 -62.69 -1.54 8.10
C THR A 481 -63.10 -0.19 7.46
N THR A 482 -62.33 0.27 6.46
CA THR A 482 -62.72 1.05 5.25
C THR A 482 -63.24 2.50 5.31
N ALA A 483 -62.47 3.36 4.61
CA ALA A 483 -62.87 4.21 3.47
C ALA A 483 -63.26 5.70 3.65
N ILE A 484 -62.36 6.54 3.10
CA ILE A 484 -62.58 7.58 2.07
C ILE A 484 -63.28 8.91 2.47
N THR A 485 -62.73 10.00 1.92
CA THR A 485 -63.26 11.38 1.70
C THR A 485 -63.19 12.40 2.86
N SER A 486 -62.27 13.36 2.69
CA SER A 486 -62.42 14.78 3.07
C SER A 486 -63.32 15.47 2.01
N PRO A 487 -63.75 16.76 2.11
CA PRO A 487 -63.60 17.74 3.20
C PRO A 487 -64.91 18.52 3.53
N ARG A 488 -65.08 19.03 4.76
CA ARG A 488 -65.84 20.28 4.96
C ARG A 488 -65.57 20.96 6.30
N GLU A 489 -65.25 22.24 6.22
CA GLU A 489 -65.09 23.20 7.32
C GLU A 489 -66.35 23.31 8.19
N MET A 490 -66.14 23.45 9.51
CA MET A 490 -66.99 24.28 10.38
C MET A 490 -66.28 24.58 11.72
N THR A 491 -65.91 25.87 11.85
CA THR A 491 -65.93 26.73 13.05
C THR A 491 -65.15 26.36 14.35
N PRO A 492 -64.62 27.39 15.04
CA PRO A 492 -63.55 27.23 16.03
C PRO A 492 -64.11 26.82 17.39
N VAL A 493 -63.84 25.59 17.81
CA VAL A 493 -64.07 25.16 19.19
C VAL A 493 -62.88 25.63 20.04
N HIS A 494 -63.18 26.45 21.05
CA HIS A 494 -62.24 26.93 22.06
C HIS A 494 -61.35 25.79 22.63
N ALA A 495 -60.09 25.75 22.21
CA ALA A 495 -59.09 24.86 22.79
C ALA A 495 -58.75 25.32 24.21
N LYS A 496 -58.98 24.43 25.18
CA LYS A 496 -58.47 24.51 26.55
C LYS A 496 -56.93 24.67 26.49
N PRO A 497 -56.31 25.57 27.27
CA PRO A 497 -54.86 25.74 27.24
C PRO A 497 -54.18 24.51 27.85
N GLU A 498 -53.38 23.79 27.04
CA GLU A 498 -52.49 22.72 27.49
C GLU A 498 -51.45 23.27 28.48
N PRO A 499 -51.05 22.50 29.50
CA PRO A 499 -50.05 22.95 30.46
C PRO A 499 -48.65 23.04 29.81
N PRO A 500 -47.84 24.07 30.15
CA PRO A 500 -46.47 24.26 29.63
C PRO A 500 -45.52 23.09 29.93
N ASN A 501 -45.92 22.18 30.83
CA ASN A 501 -45.21 20.95 31.15
C ASN A 501 -45.28 19.91 30.02
N LEU A 502 -46.27 19.97 29.11
CA LEU A 502 -46.44 18.98 28.04
C LEU A 502 -45.30 19.05 27.00
N PHE A 503 -44.90 20.25 26.59
CA PHE A 503 -43.78 20.45 25.65
C PHE A 503 -42.47 19.86 26.20
N TYR A 504 -42.16 20.15 27.47
CA TYR A 504 -41.00 19.60 28.15
C TYR A 504 -41.09 18.08 28.32
N GLN A 505 -42.26 17.55 28.71
CA GLN A 505 -42.50 16.10 28.84
C GLN A 505 -42.35 15.35 27.52
N MET A 506 -42.57 16.00 26.38
CA MET A 506 -42.31 15.43 25.07
C MET A 506 -40.82 15.54 24.65
N LEU A 507 -40.14 16.65 24.97
CA LEU A 507 -38.75 16.89 24.57
C LEU A 507 -37.73 16.08 25.40
N LEU A 508 -37.81 16.18 26.73
CA LEU A 508 -37.89 15.03 27.61
C LEU A 508 -37.20 13.72 27.15
N PRO A 509 -38.01 12.68 26.87
CA PRO A 509 -37.57 11.37 26.39
C PRO A 509 -36.70 11.41 25.14
N ILE A 510 -36.93 12.33 24.20
CA ILE A 510 -36.15 12.42 22.95
C ILE A 510 -34.70 12.77 23.26
N SER A 511 -34.49 13.70 24.20
CA SER A 511 -33.15 14.13 24.61
C SER A 511 -32.41 13.05 25.41
N MET A 512 -33.13 12.22 26.18
CA MET A 512 -32.53 11.15 27.00
C MET A 512 -32.40 9.82 26.25
N ASP A 513 -32.87 9.74 25.02
CA ASP A 513 -32.83 8.52 24.22
C ASP A 513 -31.45 8.32 23.58
N ASP A 514 -30.72 7.32 24.05
CA ASP A 514 -29.44 6.92 23.47
C ASP A 514 -29.58 5.96 22.28
N THR A 515 -30.78 5.44 22.00
CA THR A 515 -30.99 4.48 20.91
C THR A 515 -30.92 5.15 19.55
N ILE A 516 -31.47 6.35 19.41
CA ILE A 516 -31.46 7.12 18.16
C ILE A 516 -30.03 7.54 17.75
N PRO A 517 -29.22 8.17 18.62
CA PRO A 517 -27.80 8.44 18.33
C PRO A 517 -27.01 7.20 17.93
N ARG A 518 -27.28 6.05 18.57
CA ARG A 518 -26.62 4.78 18.22
C ARG A 518 -27.02 4.28 16.83
N LYS A 519 -28.28 4.43 16.42
CA LYS A 519 -28.74 4.06 15.07
C LYS A 519 -28.02 4.88 13.98
N PHE A 520 -27.84 6.19 14.19
CA PHE A 520 -27.04 7.01 13.27
C PHE A 520 -25.60 6.50 13.14
N GLY A 521 -24.94 6.21 14.27
CA GLY A 521 -23.57 5.68 14.27
C GLY A 521 -23.46 4.30 13.64
N GLN A 522 -24.46 3.42 13.86
CA GLN A 522 -24.51 2.09 13.26
C GLN A 522 -24.68 2.17 11.73
N ALA A 523 -25.56 3.03 11.24
CA ALA A 523 -25.76 3.22 9.80
C ALA A 523 -24.47 3.67 9.10
N LEU A 524 -23.75 4.63 9.69
CA LEU A 524 -22.44 5.04 9.20
C LEU A 524 -21.45 3.87 9.20
N LYS A 525 -21.33 3.15 10.32
CA LYS A 525 -20.40 2.02 10.47
C LYS A 525 -20.64 0.92 9.43
N GLU A 526 -21.90 0.56 9.20
CA GLU A 526 -22.27 -0.46 8.21
C GLU A 526 -21.93 0.00 6.79
N SER A 527 -22.19 1.27 6.46
CA SER A 527 -21.87 1.86 5.15
C SER A 527 -20.36 1.92 4.90
N THR A 528 -19.57 2.38 5.88
CA THR A 528 -18.11 2.39 5.75
C THR A 528 -17.52 0.99 5.65
N ALA A 529 -18.07 0.00 6.36
CA ALA A 529 -17.61 -1.38 6.28
C ALA A 529 -17.86 -2.00 4.89
N ARG A 530 -19.01 -1.72 4.27
CA ARG A 530 -19.28 -2.16 2.87
C ARG A 530 -18.34 -1.49 1.88
N CYS A 531 -18.14 -0.17 2.03
CA CYS A 531 -17.28 0.61 1.15
C CYS A 531 -15.81 0.13 1.20
N ASP A 532 -15.31 -0.28 2.37
CA ASP A 532 -13.93 -0.78 2.48
C ASP A 532 -13.70 -2.09 1.71
N VAL A 533 -14.73 -2.94 1.62
CA VAL A 533 -14.68 -4.19 0.86
C VAL A 533 -14.75 -3.91 -0.64
N VAL A 534 -15.82 -3.25 -1.11
CA VAL A 534 -16.11 -3.12 -2.56
C VAL A 534 -15.12 -2.20 -3.27
N LEU A 535 -14.66 -1.14 -2.60
CA LEU A 535 -13.70 -0.19 -3.15
C LEU A 535 -12.27 -0.46 -2.67
N ARG A 536 -11.95 -1.71 -2.30
CA ARG A 536 -10.60 -2.08 -1.89
C ARG A 536 -9.60 -1.73 -3.00
N ASN A 537 -8.53 -1.04 -2.62
CA ASN A 537 -7.48 -0.53 -3.50
C ASN A 537 -7.97 0.44 -4.60
N SER A 538 -9.17 1.00 -4.47
CA SER A 538 -9.67 2.07 -5.34
C SER A 538 -9.42 3.44 -4.71
N GLU A 539 -9.01 4.40 -5.52
CA GLU A 539 -8.86 5.81 -5.10
C GLU A 539 -10.20 6.42 -4.63
N LEU A 540 -11.31 5.95 -5.21
CA LEU A 540 -12.67 6.39 -4.87
C LEU A 540 -13.08 6.05 -3.44
N ARG A 541 -12.42 5.06 -2.80
CA ARG A 541 -12.74 4.64 -1.44
C ARG A 541 -12.62 5.79 -0.46
N VAL A 542 -11.53 6.54 -0.55
CA VAL A 542 -11.18 7.58 0.42
C VAL A 542 -12.09 8.80 0.25
N GLU A 543 -12.41 9.13 -0.99
CA GLU A 543 -13.36 10.20 -1.31
C GLU A 543 -14.78 9.86 -0.84
N LEU A 544 -15.25 8.63 -1.08
CA LEU A 544 -16.57 8.20 -0.61
C LEU A 544 -16.66 8.23 0.91
N MET A 545 -15.63 7.74 1.63
CA MET A 545 -15.60 7.81 3.10
C MET A 545 -15.78 9.24 3.64
N ALA A 546 -15.16 10.22 2.99
CA ALA A 546 -15.34 11.62 3.37
C ALA A 546 -16.77 12.13 3.12
N ARG A 547 -17.37 11.76 1.99
CA ARG A 547 -18.77 12.10 1.67
C ARG A 547 -19.76 11.46 2.64
N LEU A 548 -19.60 10.18 2.96
CA LEU A 548 -20.45 9.47 3.93
C LEU A 548 -20.39 10.12 5.32
N TYR A 549 -19.19 10.53 5.75
CA TYR A 549 -19.03 11.23 7.01
C TYR A 549 -19.65 12.64 7.00
N ALA A 550 -19.60 13.35 5.87
CA ALA A 550 -20.27 14.64 5.71
C ALA A 550 -21.80 14.49 5.82
N LEU A 551 -22.39 13.47 5.19
CA LEU A 551 -23.82 13.15 5.34
C LEU A 551 -24.19 12.86 6.80
N TYR A 552 -23.35 12.10 7.51
CA TYR A 552 -23.54 11.86 8.94
C TYR A 552 -23.47 13.15 9.77
N CYS A 553 -22.50 14.04 9.52
CA CYS A 553 -22.40 15.33 10.21
C CYS A 553 -23.63 16.19 9.99
N HIS A 554 -24.20 16.17 8.78
CA HIS A 554 -25.42 16.89 8.46
C HIS A 554 -26.64 16.30 9.20
N ALA A 555 -26.95 15.02 9.01
CA ALA A 555 -28.15 14.43 9.59
C ALA A 555 -28.08 14.33 11.13
N PHE A 556 -26.98 13.84 11.69
CA PHE A 556 -26.85 13.69 13.13
C PHE A 556 -26.51 15.03 13.80
N GLY A 557 -25.55 15.77 13.28
CA GLY A 557 -25.10 17.03 13.88
C GLY A 557 -26.06 18.19 13.65
N ASP A 558 -26.33 18.54 12.39
CA ASP A 558 -27.15 19.71 12.08
C ASP A 558 -28.64 19.47 12.32
N GLU A 559 -29.18 18.37 11.80
CA GLU A 559 -30.63 18.14 11.86
C GLU A 559 -31.08 17.59 13.20
N TYR A 560 -30.48 16.51 13.71
CA TYR A 560 -30.89 15.92 14.99
C TYR A 560 -30.44 16.76 16.20
N LEU A 561 -29.13 16.93 16.41
CA LEU A 561 -28.62 17.66 17.57
C LEU A 561 -28.95 19.16 17.50
N GLY A 562 -28.85 19.76 16.32
CA GLY A 562 -29.25 21.15 16.10
C GLY A 562 -30.74 21.39 16.38
N LYS A 563 -31.63 20.46 16.02
CA LYS A 563 -33.06 20.58 16.35
C LYS A 563 -33.33 20.44 17.85
N ILE A 564 -32.67 19.51 18.54
CA ILE A 564 -32.76 19.39 20.02
C ILE A 564 -32.28 20.67 20.68
N ALA A 565 -31.15 21.23 20.23
CA ALA A 565 -30.61 22.48 20.74
C ALA A 565 -31.62 23.63 20.57
N ASN A 566 -32.18 23.81 19.36
CA ASN A 566 -33.17 24.84 19.09
C ASN A 566 -34.46 24.67 19.92
N LEU A 567 -35.00 23.45 20.02
CA LEU A 567 -36.19 23.18 20.83
C LEU A 567 -35.94 23.40 22.33
N SER A 568 -34.70 23.17 22.80
CA SER A 568 -34.33 23.49 24.18
C SER A 568 -34.35 25.00 24.45
N HIS A 569 -34.06 25.84 23.44
CA HIS A 569 -34.12 27.30 23.58
C HIS A 569 -35.54 27.81 23.80
N GLU A 570 -36.54 27.11 23.26
CA GLU A 570 -37.96 27.46 23.44
C GLU A 570 -38.39 27.29 24.91
N LEU A 571 -37.78 26.38 25.67
CA LEU A 571 -38.09 26.17 27.09
C LEU A 571 -37.87 27.42 27.95
N VAL A 572 -36.92 28.28 27.57
CA VAL A 572 -36.50 29.46 28.33
C VAL A 572 -37.02 30.77 27.71
N GLN A 573 -37.95 30.67 26.77
CA GLN A 573 -38.55 31.80 26.08
C GLN A 573 -40.08 31.81 26.24
N GLU A 574 -40.70 32.96 25.96
CA GLU A 574 -42.17 33.05 25.94
C GLU A 574 -42.71 32.36 24.68
N PRO A 575 -43.82 31.59 24.76
CA PRO A 575 -44.77 31.52 25.88
C PRO A 575 -44.44 30.48 26.98
N LEU A 576 -43.43 29.63 26.79
CA LEU A 576 -43.14 28.49 27.67
C LEU A 576 -42.44 28.85 29.00
N LEU A 577 -41.92 30.06 29.12
CA LEU A 577 -41.16 30.54 30.27
C LEU A 577 -41.95 30.41 31.60
N CYS A 578 -41.46 29.55 32.49
CA CYS A 578 -41.95 29.34 33.85
C CYS A 578 -40.77 29.26 34.86
N LEU A 579 -41.06 29.08 36.15
CA LEU A 579 -40.01 28.94 37.16
C LEU A 579 -39.12 27.71 36.89
N ASP A 580 -39.68 26.59 36.43
CA ASP A 580 -38.90 25.37 36.17
C ASP A 580 -38.08 25.40 34.86
N SER A 581 -38.31 26.39 33.97
CA SER A 581 -37.71 26.47 32.64
C SER A 581 -36.19 26.35 32.63
N ALA A 582 -35.50 27.03 33.56
CA ALA A 582 -34.05 27.01 33.63
C ALA A 582 -33.51 25.62 34.02
N SER A 583 -34.14 24.97 35.01
CA SER A 583 -33.79 23.60 35.43
C SER A 583 -34.04 22.60 34.30
N ASN A 584 -35.20 22.70 33.63
CA ASN A 584 -35.58 21.87 32.49
C ASN A 584 -34.59 21.98 31.33
N PHE A 585 -34.13 23.19 31.02
CA PHE A 585 -33.08 23.43 30.03
C PHE A 585 -31.78 22.72 30.41
N PHE A 586 -31.30 22.86 31.65
CA PHE A 586 -30.04 22.22 32.07
C PHE A 586 -30.11 20.69 32.02
N ILE A 587 -31.27 20.08 32.31
CA ILE A 587 -31.46 18.63 32.18
C ILE A 587 -31.32 18.19 30.71
N VAL A 588 -31.99 18.87 29.78
CA VAL A 588 -31.88 18.58 28.34
C VAL A 588 -30.48 18.85 27.82
N LEU A 589 -29.84 19.93 28.29
CA LEU A 589 -28.48 20.30 27.91
C LEU A 589 -27.46 19.23 28.29
N LYS A 590 -27.61 18.61 29.46
CA LYS A 590 -26.72 17.51 29.89
C LYS A 590 -26.73 16.37 28.87
N SER A 591 -27.93 15.94 28.46
CA SER A 591 -28.06 14.85 27.47
C SER A 591 -27.55 15.27 26.10
N LEU A 592 -27.86 16.49 25.67
CA LEU A 592 -27.36 17.07 24.41
C LEU A 592 -25.83 17.08 24.35
N ILE A 593 -25.13 17.53 25.41
CA ILE A 593 -23.66 17.50 25.48
C ILE A 593 -23.13 16.07 25.37
N GLY A 594 -23.79 15.12 26.04
CA GLY A 594 -23.48 13.70 25.93
C GLY A 594 -23.56 13.21 24.48
N HIS A 595 -24.62 13.55 23.76
CA HIS A 595 -24.79 13.18 22.36
C HIS A 595 -23.82 13.90 21.41
N VAL A 596 -23.48 15.17 21.66
CA VAL A 596 -22.46 15.91 20.90
C VAL A 596 -21.10 15.21 20.99
N SER A 597 -20.73 14.65 22.15
CA SER A 597 -19.47 13.92 22.32
C SER A 597 -19.37 12.66 21.43
N LEU A 598 -20.52 12.11 20.98
CA LEU A 598 -20.55 10.98 20.07
C LEU A 598 -20.05 11.33 18.67
N LEU A 599 -20.20 12.58 18.20
CA LEU A 599 -19.67 13.01 16.88
C LEU A 599 -18.16 12.78 16.78
N ASP A 600 -17.41 13.15 17.82
CA ASP A 600 -15.95 12.98 17.87
C ASP A 600 -15.56 11.51 18.06
N SER A 601 -16.29 10.80 18.93
CA SER A 601 -16.05 9.36 19.14
C SER A 601 -16.28 8.54 17.88
N GLN A 602 -17.34 8.81 17.12
CA GLN A 602 -17.66 8.08 15.90
C GLN A 602 -16.65 8.34 14.79
N TYR A 603 -16.18 9.59 14.63
CA TYR A 603 -15.11 9.89 13.70
C TYR A 603 -13.84 9.07 13.97
N LYS A 604 -13.38 9.10 15.23
CA LYS A 604 -12.16 8.39 15.67
C LYS A 604 -12.28 6.89 15.50
N ALA A 605 -13.44 6.32 15.78
CA ALA A 605 -13.66 4.88 15.75
C ALA A 605 -13.91 4.33 14.33
N VAL A 606 -14.66 5.07 13.50
CA VAL A 606 -15.21 4.54 12.25
C VAL A 606 -14.50 5.09 11.01
N VAL A 607 -14.11 6.37 11.00
CA VAL A 607 -13.63 7.03 9.76
C VAL A 607 -12.12 7.23 9.77
N ALA A 608 -11.54 7.67 10.89
CA ALA A 608 -10.12 7.97 11.01
C ALA A 608 -9.18 6.81 10.61
N PRO A 609 -9.46 5.53 10.96
CA PRO A 609 -8.59 4.41 10.58
C PRO A 609 -8.41 4.25 9.07
N TYR A 610 -9.43 4.55 8.27
CA TYR A 610 -9.39 4.42 6.81
C TYR A 610 -8.69 5.61 6.13
N LEU A 611 -8.58 6.75 6.82
CA LEU A 611 -7.99 7.98 6.28
C LEU A 611 -6.55 8.21 6.75
N ALA A 612 -5.96 7.30 7.53
CA ALA A 612 -4.65 7.49 8.16
C ALA A 612 -3.52 7.78 7.16
N GLN A 613 -3.60 7.20 5.94
CA GLN A 613 -2.59 7.38 4.88
C GLN A 613 -2.94 8.50 3.89
N THR A 614 -4.05 9.23 4.09
CA THR A 614 -4.57 10.22 3.13
C THR A 614 -4.84 11.57 3.81
N PRO A 615 -3.81 12.42 3.93
CA PRO A 615 -3.89 13.65 4.73
C PRO A 615 -4.94 14.64 4.23
N THR A 616 -5.17 14.72 2.92
CA THR A 616 -6.15 15.63 2.31
C THR A 616 -7.58 15.28 2.74
N GLN A 617 -7.99 14.02 2.60
CA GLN A 617 -9.34 13.58 2.96
C GLN A 617 -9.55 13.59 4.47
N HIS A 618 -8.51 13.25 5.24
CA HIS A 618 -8.52 13.42 6.69
C HIS A 618 -8.81 14.89 7.08
N THR A 619 -8.15 15.85 6.43
CA THR A 619 -8.34 17.29 6.67
C THR A 619 -9.76 17.74 6.33
N ILE A 620 -10.32 17.28 5.20
CA ILE A 620 -11.69 17.60 4.78
C ILE A 620 -12.70 17.12 5.84
N CYS A 621 -12.59 15.88 6.31
CA CYS A 621 -13.47 15.36 7.35
C CYS A 621 -13.33 16.11 8.67
N MET A 622 -12.10 16.43 9.07
CA MET A 622 -11.84 17.19 10.30
C MET A 622 -12.42 18.60 10.24
N GLU A 623 -12.31 19.26 9.09
CA GLU A 623 -12.92 20.57 8.85
C GLU A 623 -14.45 20.51 8.91
N GLY A 624 -15.05 19.49 8.28
CA GLY A 624 -16.49 19.25 8.35
C GLY A 624 -16.98 19.04 9.78
N LYS A 625 -16.32 18.15 10.53
CA LYS A 625 -16.59 17.93 11.96
C LYS A 625 -16.46 19.21 12.76
N ARG A 626 -15.37 19.97 12.55
CA ARG A 626 -15.11 21.23 13.26
C ARG A 626 -16.24 22.23 13.03
N LYS A 627 -16.66 22.45 11.78
CA LYS A 627 -17.77 23.35 11.45
C LYS A 627 -19.08 22.96 12.13
N THR A 628 -19.42 21.67 12.12
CA THR A 628 -20.63 21.17 12.80
C THR A 628 -20.51 21.35 14.32
N MET A 629 -19.35 21.07 14.91
CA MET A 629 -19.11 21.29 16.34
C MET A 629 -19.19 22.77 16.72
N GLU A 630 -18.54 23.67 15.98
CA GLU A 630 -18.58 25.13 16.22
C GLU A 630 -20.03 25.65 16.17
N LYS A 631 -20.83 25.17 15.23
CA LYS A 631 -22.25 25.52 15.14
C LYS A 631 -23.05 25.03 16.34
N LEU A 632 -22.83 23.78 16.78
CA LEU A 632 -23.49 23.22 17.96
C LEU A 632 -23.06 23.94 19.24
N GLU A 633 -21.78 24.26 19.39
CA GLU A 633 -21.24 25.08 20.48
C GLU A 633 -21.88 26.48 20.50
N GLY A 634 -22.04 27.11 19.34
CA GLY A 634 -22.75 28.38 19.20
C GLY A 634 -24.21 28.29 19.65
N LEU A 635 -24.93 27.23 19.27
CA LEU A 635 -26.32 27.00 19.71
C LEU A 635 -26.39 26.75 21.22
N ILE A 636 -25.45 25.99 21.79
CA ILE A 636 -25.39 25.75 23.23
C ILE A 636 -25.10 27.06 23.99
N ALA A 637 -24.13 27.85 23.51
CA ALA A 637 -23.79 29.14 24.10
C ALA A 637 -24.97 30.13 24.06
N TYR A 638 -25.70 30.19 22.94
CA TYR A 638 -26.91 30.99 22.81
C TYR A 638 -27.99 30.53 23.79
N GLY A 639 -28.23 29.22 23.90
CA GLY A 639 -29.19 28.65 24.86
C GLY A 639 -28.84 29.01 26.30
N LEU A 640 -27.57 28.91 26.68
CA LEU A 640 -27.08 29.30 28.00
C LEU A 640 -27.32 30.78 28.30
N GLN A 641 -27.03 31.66 27.33
CA GLN A 641 -27.30 33.10 27.46
C GLN A 641 -28.79 33.37 27.70
N LYS A 642 -29.67 32.71 26.94
CA LYS A 642 -31.12 32.84 27.11
C LYS A 642 -31.60 32.30 28.45
N THR A 643 -31.03 31.19 28.91
CA THR A 643 -31.30 30.64 30.24
C THR A 643 -30.92 31.61 31.34
N PHE A 644 -29.79 32.31 31.25
CA PHE A 644 -29.44 33.35 32.23
C PHE A 644 -30.41 34.54 32.23
N GLN A 645 -30.87 34.97 31.06
CA GLN A 645 -31.91 36.01 30.95
C GLN A 645 -33.25 35.53 31.55
N ALA A 646 -33.60 34.26 31.35
CA ALA A 646 -34.79 33.65 31.95
C ALA A 646 -34.68 33.60 33.49
N VAL A 647 -33.52 33.20 34.03
CA VAL A 647 -33.25 33.24 35.48
C VAL A 647 -33.39 34.66 36.02
N GLU A 648 -32.84 35.67 35.35
CA GLU A 648 -32.98 37.07 35.76
C GLU A 648 -34.45 37.51 35.81
N LYS A 649 -35.24 37.19 34.77
CA LYS A 649 -36.68 37.47 34.73
C LYS A 649 -37.45 36.77 35.86
N SER A 650 -37.12 35.51 36.14
CA SER A 650 -37.70 34.74 37.25
C SER A 650 -37.37 35.34 38.61
N LEU A 651 -36.12 35.78 38.82
CA LEU A 651 -35.71 36.49 40.03
C LEU A 651 -36.46 37.81 40.20
N VAL A 652 -36.60 38.61 39.14
CA VAL A 652 -37.37 39.85 39.17
C VAL A 652 -38.83 39.58 39.53
N ALA A 653 -39.45 38.53 38.97
CA ALA A 653 -40.83 38.16 39.29
C ALA A 653 -40.99 37.70 40.76
N LEU A 654 -40.08 36.88 41.27
CA LEU A 654 -40.06 36.44 42.67
C LEU A 654 -39.88 37.63 43.63
N PHE A 655 -38.94 38.54 43.34
CA PHE A 655 -38.74 39.74 44.16
C PHE A 655 -39.92 40.71 44.11
N THR A 656 -40.55 40.89 42.94
CA THR A 656 -41.67 41.83 42.78
C THR A 656 -42.93 41.35 43.52
N ASN A 657 -43.11 40.03 43.66
CA ASN A 657 -44.29 39.44 44.29
C ASN A 657 -44.08 39.02 45.75
N GLY A 658 -42.83 38.75 46.17
CA GLY A 658 -42.51 38.28 47.52
C GLY A 658 -42.04 39.35 48.49
N LEU A 659 -41.70 40.57 48.02
CA LEU A 659 -41.27 41.68 48.86
C LEU A 659 -42.46 42.59 49.21
N ASP A 660 -42.82 42.65 50.48
CA ASP A 660 -43.85 43.57 50.98
C ASP A 660 -43.23 44.90 51.44
N LYS A 661 -44.01 45.99 51.44
CA LYS A 661 -43.56 47.31 51.95
C LYS A 661 -43.05 47.24 53.40
N GLY A 662 -43.55 46.28 54.18
CA GLY A 662 -43.12 46.02 55.56
C GLY A 662 -41.72 45.43 55.70
N ASP A 663 -41.18 44.81 54.64
CA ASP A 663 -39.83 44.22 54.66
C ASP A 663 -38.72 45.29 54.63
N PHE A 664 -39.04 46.52 54.21
CA PHE A 664 -38.09 47.63 54.08
C PHE A 664 -38.10 48.59 55.28
N LEU A 665 -39.16 48.55 56.11
CA LEU A 665 -39.40 49.47 57.22
C LEU A 665 -39.22 48.72 58.55
N GLY A 666 -37.98 48.41 58.91
CA GLY A 666 -37.67 47.64 60.11
C GLY A 666 -37.97 48.40 61.42
N ASN A 667 -38.85 47.84 62.26
CA ASN A 667 -38.83 48.10 63.71
C ASN A 667 -37.83 47.13 64.36
N LYS A 668 -36.91 47.67 65.17
CA LYS A 668 -35.57 47.16 65.50
C LYS A 668 -35.44 45.83 66.30
N GLN A 669 -36.41 44.92 66.37
CA GLN A 669 -36.30 43.80 67.32
C GLN A 669 -36.45 42.36 66.82
N VAL A 670 -36.73 42.08 65.55
CA VAL A 670 -36.64 40.71 65.03
C VAL A 670 -36.09 40.71 63.59
N GLN A 671 -34.86 40.23 63.40
CA GLN A 671 -34.29 39.96 62.08
C GLN A 671 -34.71 38.56 61.60
N THR A 672 -35.96 38.39 61.18
CA THR A 672 -36.35 37.20 60.41
C THR A 672 -35.97 37.37 58.93
N GLN A 673 -35.72 36.25 58.24
CA GLN A 673 -35.44 36.20 56.81
C GLN A 673 -36.73 36.55 56.03
N SER A 674 -36.66 37.44 55.04
CA SER A 674 -37.83 37.75 54.19
C SER A 674 -38.20 36.54 53.35
N ARG A 675 -39.50 36.31 53.17
CA ARG A 675 -40.04 35.20 52.38
C ARG A 675 -39.53 35.18 50.93
N ALA A 676 -39.33 36.36 50.34
CA ALA A 676 -38.72 36.50 49.02
C ALA A 676 -37.30 35.91 48.98
N CYS A 677 -36.53 36.05 50.07
CA CYS A 677 -35.16 35.54 50.14
C CYS A 677 -35.15 34.00 50.19
N THR A 678 -36.05 33.38 50.98
CA THR A 678 -36.16 31.92 51.04
C THR A 678 -36.57 31.32 49.68
N GLN A 679 -37.53 31.93 48.98
CA GLN A 679 -37.97 31.49 47.65
C GLN A 679 -36.85 31.63 46.60
N VAL A 680 -36.13 32.75 46.61
CA VAL A 680 -35.00 32.98 45.69
C VAL A 680 -33.86 32.00 45.93
N VAL A 681 -33.52 31.72 47.20
CA VAL A 681 -32.46 30.75 47.55
C VAL A 681 -32.85 29.34 47.11
N GLN A 682 -34.10 28.92 47.35
CA GLN A 682 -34.59 27.61 46.93
C GLN A 682 -34.61 27.45 45.40
N TYR A 683 -35.05 28.49 44.69
CA TYR A 683 -35.03 28.53 43.22
C TYR A 683 -33.60 28.42 42.67
N LEU A 684 -32.68 29.27 43.14
CA LEU A 684 -31.29 29.28 42.69
C LEU A 684 -30.55 27.99 43.04
N ALA A 685 -30.79 27.40 44.22
CA ALA A 685 -30.19 26.12 44.60
C ALA A 685 -30.59 24.99 43.63
N THR A 686 -31.85 24.96 43.22
CA THR A 686 -32.38 23.97 42.27
C THR A 686 -31.77 24.16 40.88
N VAL A 687 -31.74 25.39 40.37
CA VAL A 687 -31.13 25.71 39.07
C VAL A 687 -29.62 25.41 39.08
N PHE A 688 -28.92 25.76 40.16
CA PHE A 688 -27.48 25.51 40.31
C PHE A 688 -27.15 24.02 40.35
N SER A 689 -27.96 23.21 41.06
CA SER A 689 -27.78 21.76 41.11
C SER A 689 -27.80 21.15 39.70
N HIS A 690 -28.83 21.45 38.90
CA HIS A 690 -28.95 20.94 37.53
C HIS A 690 -27.87 21.50 36.60
N ALA A 691 -27.53 22.79 36.72
CA ALA A 691 -26.45 23.40 35.96
C ALA A 691 -25.09 22.75 36.25
N SER A 692 -24.80 22.46 37.52
CA SER A 692 -23.55 21.82 37.94
C SER A 692 -23.40 20.38 37.42
N ALA A 693 -24.53 19.69 37.21
CA ALA A 693 -24.58 18.35 36.66
C ALA A 693 -24.50 18.31 35.12
N ALA A 694 -24.84 19.41 34.44
CA ALA A 694 -24.81 19.54 32.98
C ALA A 694 -23.50 20.13 32.45
N LEU A 695 -22.87 21.06 33.20
CA LEU A 695 -21.70 21.81 32.78
C LEU A 695 -20.41 21.23 33.38
N VAL A 696 -19.41 20.99 32.54
CA VAL A 696 -18.07 20.52 32.94
C VAL A 696 -17.03 21.64 32.70
N GLY A 697 -16.11 21.84 33.64
CA GLY A 697 -14.97 22.77 33.50
C GLY A 697 -15.35 24.28 33.55
N PRO A 698 -14.69 25.16 32.76
CA PRO A 698 -14.74 26.63 32.90
C PRO A 698 -16.13 27.27 32.68
N MET A 699 -17.09 26.54 32.08
CA MET A 699 -18.49 26.97 31.99
C MET A 699 -19.19 27.01 33.36
N ARG A 700 -18.74 26.18 34.32
CA ARG A 700 -19.21 26.22 35.72
C ARG A 700 -18.81 27.54 36.40
N ASP A 701 -17.61 28.04 36.13
CA ASP A 701 -17.07 29.28 36.73
C ASP A 701 -17.77 30.53 36.18
N SER A 702 -18.17 30.51 34.91
CA SER A 702 -18.96 31.58 34.29
C SER A 702 -20.35 31.68 34.91
N LEU A 703 -20.99 30.55 35.22
CA LEU A 703 -22.29 30.50 35.91
C LEU A 703 -22.20 31.07 37.33
N VAL A 704 -21.14 30.72 38.08
CA VAL A 704 -20.85 31.32 39.40
C VAL A 704 -20.62 32.84 39.28
N THR A 705 -19.91 33.28 38.25
CA THR A 705 -19.65 34.71 37.98
C THR A 705 -20.93 35.48 37.64
N VAL A 706 -21.86 34.87 36.91
CA VAL A 706 -23.19 35.46 36.60
C VAL A 706 -24.04 35.58 37.86
N VAL A 707 -24.05 34.57 38.73
CA VAL A 707 -24.71 34.63 40.05
C VAL A 707 -24.13 35.77 40.91
N VAL A 708 -22.80 35.92 40.91
CA VAL A 708 -22.10 37.02 41.60
C VAL A 708 -22.41 38.39 40.97
N ARG A 709 -22.57 38.49 39.65
CA ARG A 709 -22.97 39.72 38.95
C ARG A 709 -24.44 40.10 39.19
N LEU A 710 -25.35 39.14 39.25
CA LEU A 710 -26.75 39.36 39.63
C LEU A 710 -26.86 39.93 41.05
N GLY A 711 -26.00 39.49 41.98
CA GLY A 711 -25.85 40.10 43.30
C GLY A 711 -25.36 41.56 43.29
N ARG A 712 -24.75 42.03 42.20
CA ARG A 712 -24.26 43.42 42.04
C ARG A 712 -25.24 44.34 41.29
N CYS A 713 -26.12 43.83 40.44
CA CYS A 713 -27.00 44.65 39.58
C CYS A 713 -28.07 45.46 40.32
N ARG A 714 -28.50 45.07 41.53
CA ARG A 714 -29.51 45.83 42.30
C ARG A 714 -28.93 46.88 43.25
N ARG A 715 -27.68 47.32 43.03
CA ARG A 715 -27.04 48.41 43.80
C ARG A 715 -27.47 49.82 43.34
N ARG A 716 -28.39 49.94 42.38
CA ARG A 716 -28.95 51.21 41.89
C ARG A 716 -30.44 51.28 42.20
N GLY A 717 -30.77 51.98 43.29
CA GLY A 717 -32.12 52.40 43.65
C GLY A 717 -32.75 51.57 44.77
N GLU A 718 -32.95 52.25 45.91
CA GLU A 718 -33.71 51.85 47.12
C GLU A 718 -32.98 51.00 48.18
N SER A 719 -32.74 51.68 49.32
CA SER A 719 -32.30 51.24 50.65
C SER A 719 -31.16 50.21 50.78
N ASN A 720 -30.00 50.69 51.26
CA ASN A 720 -28.80 49.91 51.64
C ASN A 720 -29.07 48.68 52.53
N ALA A 721 -30.18 48.62 53.27
CA ALA A 721 -30.50 47.50 54.16
C ALA A 721 -30.84 46.18 53.43
N VAL A 722 -31.45 46.26 52.24
CA VAL A 722 -31.87 45.06 51.47
C VAL A 722 -30.70 44.43 50.75
N CYS A 723 -29.83 45.24 50.13
CA CYS A 723 -28.59 44.73 49.53
C CYS A 723 -27.66 44.10 50.56
N VAL A 724 -27.53 44.68 51.76
CA VAL A 724 -26.69 44.10 52.83
C VAL A 724 -27.31 42.80 53.35
N LYS A 725 -28.63 42.71 53.54
CA LYS A 725 -29.28 41.48 53.99
C LYS A 725 -29.28 40.36 52.94
N LEU A 726 -29.48 40.70 51.66
CA LEU A 726 -29.36 39.74 50.56
C LEU A 726 -27.91 39.25 50.38
N VAL A 727 -26.93 40.14 50.53
CA VAL A 727 -25.51 39.79 50.45
C VAL A 727 -25.05 39.00 51.68
N CYS A 728 -25.51 39.33 52.89
CA CYS A 728 -25.23 38.57 54.11
C CYS A 728 -25.89 37.18 54.11
N ASP A 729 -27.11 37.03 53.59
CA ASP A 729 -27.81 35.74 53.54
C ASP A 729 -27.30 34.87 52.37
N VAL A 730 -26.96 35.48 51.22
CA VAL A 730 -26.26 34.78 50.12
C VAL A 730 -24.84 34.41 50.54
N GLN A 731 -24.09 35.25 51.27
CA GLN A 731 -22.79 34.89 51.83
C GLN A 731 -22.90 33.84 52.95
N GLY A 732 -23.95 33.90 53.77
CA GLY A 732 -24.26 32.90 54.80
C GLY A 732 -24.57 31.52 54.19
N HIS A 733 -25.22 31.46 53.02
CA HIS A 733 -25.46 30.22 52.29
C HIS A 733 -24.35 29.80 51.31
N VAL A 734 -23.51 30.72 50.82
CA VAL A 734 -22.26 30.38 50.10
C VAL A 734 -21.29 29.64 51.03
N HIS A 735 -21.34 29.89 52.36
CA HIS A 735 -20.66 29.04 53.37
C HIS A 735 -21.34 27.67 53.60
N CYS A 736 -22.55 27.43 53.08
CA CYS A 736 -23.25 26.14 53.12
C CYS A 736 -23.19 25.38 51.77
N ALA A 737 -22.52 25.90 50.74
CA ALA A 737 -22.06 25.06 49.64
C ALA A 737 -20.95 24.14 50.22
N PRO A 738 -21.02 22.81 50.07
CA PRO A 738 -20.09 21.94 50.75
C PRO A 738 -18.68 22.21 50.25
N ALA A 739 -17.86 22.79 51.12
CA ALA A 739 -16.41 22.73 51.04
C ALA A 739 -15.99 21.28 51.27
N LYS A 740 -16.16 20.43 50.26
CA LYS A 740 -15.42 19.17 50.12
C LYS A 740 -15.08 18.98 48.64
N VAL A 741 -13.78 19.09 48.40
CA VAL A 741 -13.03 18.58 47.23
C VAL A 741 -13.40 17.13 46.97
#